data_AF-E3QXB0-F1
#
_entry.id   AF-E3QXB0-F1
#
_cell.length_a   1.000
_cell.length_b   1.000
_cell.length_c   1.000
_cell.angle_alpha   90.00
_cell.angle_beta   90.00
_cell.angle_gamma   90.00
#
_symmetry.space_group_name_H-M   'P 1'
#
loop_
_entity.id
_entity.type
_entity.pdbx_description
1 polymer ?
#
loop_
_entity_poly.entity_id
_entity_poly.type
_entity_poly.pdbx_seq_one_letter_code
_entity_poly.pdbx_strand_id
1 'polypeptide(L)'
;MPLCKACSRLDLGDLLDEDDELQDLVLHDSLAVLKESTTSCDLCRLFFSSITNKLRDEGVGVDESTWSDPNSRVILRGIRYQDEDYLPSGLFWVKVRCDTLSPRAYSYFGLYPEEETQGLEGAIIGRLIKPPEEQISLVNDWVTSCDRVHKGCHSDPGALPTRVVDVGLDGHREPRLVVTGGAAGRYVTLSHCWGLHPVIRTTSETIEDHLKALPLGKLPQTFRDAVLITWSLGIQYIWIDSLCIVQDSTEDWELESVKMGTIYASSYLTIAASASKDSTGGCFRSRSTSTDVKVRFTVRDSGDPRSTSVFVRPRPRDFSHLPMSALHSRAWVTQERLLSARMIHYDTDQLLWECRESRLTEDGVPVGAFGGAGNAEWDERLHFSYPFSQSRSRPNFVWDWYDMVSAYTSRGITKSYDRLPALSGLANAMEECTGQKYVAGLWGFHLAYGLLWRRSEQWLRKPADGYRAPSWSWASLEGRVYMPEIATMAPYGNEMEIMIDIVDVHTTPLGLDPRGMLRSGCLKLKGKLKVADSRVDPATPGHKRFPTYPKELAIDFLNCNDEMVGLAYFDEKYSGKERSLHYLQVARKPMEPSRWHGLLLEPTDEKNQFRRVGFCRTEEIPSRDWFADADEEIITIV
;
A
#
# COMPACT_ATOMS: atom_id res chain seq x y z
N MET A 1 36.18 8.28 9.21
CA MET A 1 37.43 7.49 9.26
C MET A 1 37.96 7.26 7.85
N PRO A 2 39.27 7.05 7.67
CA PRO A 2 39.83 6.71 6.37
C PRO A 2 39.33 5.35 5.85
N LEU A 3 39.56 5.04 4.57
CA LEU A 3 39.31 3.72 3.99
C LEU A 3 40.43 2.74 4.36
N CYS A 4 40.13 1.47 4.61
CA CYS A 4 41.16 0.41 4.74
C CYS A 4 41.87 0.18 3.40
N LYS A 5 42.98 -0.58 3.41
CA LYS A 5 43.78 -0.87 2.20
C LYS A 5 42.99 -1.50 1.05
N ALA A 6 41.99 -2.33 1.35
CA ALA A 6 41.12 -2.91 0.32
C ALA A 6 40.16 -1.86 -0.25
N CYS A 7 39.43 -1.15 0.63
CA CYS A 7 38.48 -0.12 0.23
C CYS A 7 39.15 1.09 -0.47
N SER A 8 40.40 1.44 -0.14
CA SER A 8 41.11 2.54 -0.79
C SER A 8 41.59 2.22 -2.20
N ARG A 9 41.62 0.93 -2.57
CA ARG A 9 41.90 0.44 -3.92
C ARG A 9 40.64 0.20 -4.74
N LEU A 10 39.46 0.25 -4.11
CA LEU A 10 38.19 0.05 -4.79
C LEU A 10 37.97 1.19 -5.79
N ASP A 11 37.75 0.81 -7.04
CA ASP A 11 37.22 1.67 -8.09
C ASP A 11 35.90 1.05 -8.56
N LEU A 12 34.81 1.79 -8.39
CA LEU A 12 33.49 1.33 -8.80
C LEU A 12 33.33 1.28 -10.33
N GLY A 13 34.21 1.93 -11.09
CA GLY A 13 34.28 1.77 -12.54
C GLY A 13 34.70 0.36 -12.95
N ASP A 14 35.40 -0.38 -12.08
CA ASP A 14 35.80 -1.77 -12.35
C ASP A 14 34.63 -2.76 -12.18
N LEU A 15 33.42 -2.31 -11.82
CA LEU A 15 32.21 -3.15 -11.87
C LEU A 15 31.74 -3.40 -13.31
N LEU A 16 32.32 -2.68 -14.28
CA LEU A 16 32.14 -2.86 -15.70
C LEU A 16 33.46 -3.39 -16.27
N ASP A 17 33.40 -4.38 -17.14
CA ASP A 17 34.57 -4.88 -17.85
C ASP A 17 34.89 -4.04 -19.10
N GLU A 18 35.85 -4.48 -19.91
CA GLU A 18 36.27 -3.76 -21.12
C GLU A 18 35.19 -3.72 -22.21
N ASP A 19 34.18 -4.60 -22.13
CA ASP A 19 33.05 -4.70 -23.05
C ASP A 19 31.78 -3.99 -22.49
N ASP A 20 31.91 -3.22 -21.40
CA ASP A 20 30.81 -2.56 -20.68
C ASP A 20 29.80 -3.53 -20.03
N GLU A 21 30.22 -4.78 -19.80
CA GLU A 21 29.41 -5.82 -19.16
C GLU A 21 29.62 -5.86 -17.64
N LEU A 22 28.56 -6.23 -16.91
CA LEU A 22 28.58 -6.25 -15.44
C LEU A 22 29.44 -7.40 -14.89
N GLN A 23 30.46 -7.06 -14.10
CA GLN A 23 31.31 -8.02 -13.39
C GLN A 23 31.25 -7.88 -11.86
N ASP A 24 31.71 -8.94 -11.19
CA ASP A 24 31.76 -9.03 -9.73
C ASP A 24 33.15 -8.64 -9.20
N LEU A 25 33.21 -7.78 -8.18
CA LEU A 25 34.44 -7.41 -7.48
C LEU A 25 34.47 -8.04 -6.09
N VAL A 26 35.58 -8.71 -5.75
CA VAL A 26 35.80 -9.22 -4.38
C VAL A 26 36.46 -8.13 -3.55
N LEU A 27 35.75 -7.60 -2.56
CA LEU A 27 36.28 -6.55 -1.67
C LEU A 27 37.03 -7.14 -0.47
N HIS A 28 36.47 -8.19 0.14
CA HIS A 28 37.09 -8.89 1.27
C HIS A 28 36.91 -10.40 1.10
N ASP A 29 37.89 -11.16 1.59
CA ASP A 29 37.89 -12.62 1.52
C ASP A 29 36.82 -13.26 2.42
N SER A 30 36.43 -12.59 3.50
CA SER A 30 35.37 -13.06 4.40
C SER A 30 34.60 -11.93 5.09
N LEU A 31 33.41 -12.26 5.62
CA LEU A 31 32.64 -11.37 6.50
C LEU A 31 33.37 -11.04 7.81
N ALA A 32 34.19 -11.96 8.34
CA ALA A 32 35.04 -11.69 9.50
C ALA A 32 36.03 -10.54 9.22
N VAL A 33 36.69 -10.55 8.06
CA VAL A 33 37.60 -9.46 7.66
C VAL A 33 36.85 -8.13 7.50
N LEU A 34 35.63 -8.18 6.95
CA LEU A 34 34.76 -7.00 6.87
C LEU A 34 34.42 -6.47 8.28
N LYS A 35 34.04 -7.34 9.22
CA LYS A 35 33.74 -7.02 10.64
C LYS A 35 34.94 -6.36 11.32
N GLU A 36 36.12 -6.95 11.21
CA GLU A 36 37.37 -6.42 11.78
C GLU A 36 37.69 -5.03 11.24
N SER A 37 37.50 -4.85 9.92
CA SER A 37 37.77 -3.58 9.23
C SER A 37 36.82 -2.45 9.62
N THR A 38 35.66 -2.73 10.23
CA THR A 38 34.71 -1.69 10.69
C THR A 38 35.28 -0.75 11.76
N THR A 39 36.34 -1.16 12.46
CA THR A 39 37.03 -0.36 13.47
C THR A 39 37.86 0.78 12.87
N SER A 40 38.23 0.67 11.59
CA SER A 40 39.16 1.60 10.93
C SER A 40 38.69 2.08 9.55
N CYS A 41 37.61 1.53 8.99
CA CYS A 41 37.09 1.85 7.66
C CYS A 41 35.60 2.18 7.66
N ASP A 42 35.24 3.37 7.18
CA ASP A 42 33.84 3.78 7.09
C ASP A 42 33.05 2.97 6.06
N LEU A 43 33.64 2.63 4.90
CA LEU A 43 32.96 1.81 3.89
C LEU A 43 32.67 0.40 4.43
N CYS A 44 33.64 -0.21 5.14
CA CYS A 44 33.43 -1.50 5.78
C CYS A 44 32.32 -1.40 6.84
N ARG A 45 32.32 -0.34 7.67
CA ARG A 45 31.27 -0.11 8.67
C ARG A 45 29.90 0.05 8.01
N LEU A 46 29.81 0.80 6.92
CA LEU A 46 28.58 1.01 6.15
C LEU A 46 28.05 -0.33 5.61
N PHE A 47 28.87 -1.11 4.92
CA PHE A 47 28.48 -2.41 4.36
C PHE A 47 28.06 -3.40 5.44
N PHE A 48 28.89 -3.51 6.48
CA PHE A 48 28.66 -4.42 7.59
C PHE A 48 27.37 -4.11 8.36
N SER A 49 27.16 -2.84 8.74
CA SER A 49 25.95 -2.42 9.46
C SER A 49 24.68 -2.62 8.64
N SER A 50 24.73 -2.35 7.34
CA SER A 50 23.58 -2.53 6.45
C SER A 50 23.21 -4.01 6.27
N ILE A 51 24.19 -4.89 6.12
CA ILE A 51 23.96 -6.35 6.00
C ILE A 51 23.39 -6.90 7.32
N THR A 52 23.98 -6.53 8.44
CA THR A 52 23.56 -7.02 9.77
C THR A 52 22.20 -6.49 10.20
N ASN A 53 21.88 -5.23 9.90
CA ASN A 53 20.56 -4.67 10.13
C ASN A 53 19.50 -5.44 9.32
N LYS A 54 19.75 -5.68 8.03
CA LYS A 54 18.81 -6.45 7.19
C LYS A 54 18.58 -7.87 7.72
N LEU A 55 19.65 -8.60 8.06
CA LEU A 55 19.52 -9.95 8.62
C LEU A 55 18.74 -9.96 9.93
N ARG A 56 18.96 -8.95 10.79
CA ARG A 56 18.19 -8.78 12.03
C ARG A 56 16.71 -8.51 11.74
N ASP A 57 16.41 -7.67 10.76
CA ASP A 57 15.03 -7.34 10.37
C ASP A 57 14.30 -8.53 9.73
N GLU A 58 15.04 -9.42 9.06
CA GLU A 58 14.55 -10.72 8.57
C GLU A 58 14.44 -11.80 9.68
N GLY A 59 14.82 -11.48 10.93
CA GLY A 59 14.80 -12.41 12.05
C GLY A 59 15.84 -13.53 11.96
N VAL A 60 16.89 -13.33 11.17
CA VAL A 60 17.92 -14.34 10.89
C VAL A 60 19.05 -14.21 11.90
N GLY A 61 19.13 -15.17 12.82
CA GLY A 61 20.30 -15.36 13.67
C GLY A 61 21.42 -16.01 12.86
N VAL A 62 22.60 -15.39 12.80
CA VAL A 62 23.77 -15.97 12.12
C VAL A 62 24.84 -16.27 13.15
N ASP A 63 25.34 -17.52 13.15
CA ASP A 63 26.39 -17.98 14.06
C ASP A 63 27.77 -17.38 13.69
N GLU A 64 28.62 -17.10 14.69
CA GLU A 64 29.96 -16.54 14.48
C GLU A 64 30.87 -17.46 13.68
N SER A 65 30.64 -18.78 13.73
CA SER A 65 31.36 -19.76 12.92
C SER A 65 31.12 -19.55 11.42
N THR A 66 29.90 -19.16 11.02
CA THR A 66 29.52 -18.96 9.61
C THR A 66 30.14 -17.67 9.04
N TRP A 67 30.40 -16.69 9.90
CA TRP A 67 31.04 -15.44 9.53
C TRP A 67 32.54 -15.59 9.27
N SER A 68 33.14 -16.59 9.89
CA SER A 68 34.57 -16.87 9.82
C SER A 68 34.93 -17.85 8.70
N ASP A 69 33.95 -18.34 7.93
CA ASP A 69 34.20 -19.21 6.78
C ASP A 69 35.05 -18.48 5.71
N PRO A 70 36.24 -19.00 5.35
CA PRO A 70 37.10 -18.43 4.32
C PRO A 70 36.46 -18.35 2.92
N ASN A 71 35.38 -19.10 2.67
CA ASN A 71 34.63 -19.06 1.42
C ASN A 71 33.53 -17.97 1.42
N SER A 72 33.30 -17.28 2.54
CA SER A 72 32.28 -16.24 2.71
C SER A 72 32.70 -14.87 2.16
N ARG A 73 33.14 -14.83 0.91
CA ARG A 73 33.64 -13.62 0.26
C ARG A 73 32.60 -12.51 0.22
N VAL A 74 33.06 -11.28 0.45
CA VAL A 74 32.26 -10.06 0.29
C VAL A 74 32.40 -9.57 -1.14
N ILE A 75 31.34 -9.75 -1.92
CA ILE A 75 31.30 -9.49 -3.35
C ILE A 75 30.45 -8.25 -3.62
N LEU A 76 30.96 -7.34 -4.45
CA LEU A 76 30.25 -6.19 -4.99
C LEU A 76 29.84 -6.52 -6.41
N ARG A 77 28.59 -6.24 -6.75
CA ARG A 77 28.07 -6.35 -8.11
C ARG A 77 27.31 -5.09 -8.49
N GLY A 78 27.62 -4.54 -9.65
CA GLY A 78 26.89 -3.41 -10.20
C GLY A 78 25.48 -3.80 -10.64
N ILE A 79 24.57 -2.85 -10.61
CA ILE A 79 23.22 -2.99 -11.16
C ILE A 79 22.96 -1.79 -12.07
N ARG A 80 22.55 -2.07 -13.30
CA ARG A 80 22.17 -1.06 -14.29
C ARG A 80 20.65 -1.00 -14.42
N TYR A 81 20.14 0.21 -14.64
CA TYR A 81 18.74 0.41 -14.99
C TYR A 81 18.59 0.21 -16.51
N GLN A 82 17.63 -0.63 -16.90
CA GLN A 82 17.19 -0.73 -18.29
C GLN A 82 15.96 0.15 -18.44
N ASP A 83 16.00 1.09 -19.38
CA ASP A 83 14.84 1.91 -19.73
C ASP A 83 13.83 1.12 -20.58
N GLU A 84 12.73 1.77 -20.98
CA GLU A 84 11.67 1.16 -21.80
C GLU A 84 12.17 0.70 -23.19
N ASP A 85 13.27 1.27 -23.67
CA ASP A 85 13.92 0.89 -24.93
C ASP A 85 14.93 -0.26 -24.74
N TYR A 86 14.99 -0.84 -23.52
CA TYR A 86 15.95 -1.88 -23.11
C TYR A 86 17.42 -1.45 -23.26
N LEU A 87 17.68 -0.15 -23.27
CA LEU A 87 19.04 0.36 -23.33
C LEU A 87 19.59 0.44 -21.90
N PRO A 88 20.75 -0.17 -21.63
CA PRO A 88 21.35 -0.13 -20.31
C PRO A 88 21.86 1.29 -20.04
N SER A 89 21.13 2.02 -19.20
CA SER A 89 21.62 3.27 -18.62
C SER A 89 22.64 2.97 -17.52
N GLY A 90 23.35 4.00 -17.05
CA GLY A 90 24.49 3.89 -16.15
C GLY A 90 24.28 3.07 -14.86
N LEU A 91 25.37 2.93 -14.12
CA LEU A 91 25.38 2.23 -12.84
C LEU A 91 24.43 2.91 -11.85
N PHE A 92 23.50 2.11 -11.35
CA PHE A 92 22.41 2.59 -10.51
C PHE A 92 22.65 2.30 -9.03
N TRP A 93 22.97 1.04 -8.73
CA TRP A 93 23.24 0.56 -7.39
C TRP A 93 24.44 -0.38 -7.39
N VAL A 94 24.98 -0.57 -6.20
CA VAL A 94 25.89 -1.67 -5.90
C VAL A 94 25.20 -2.64 -4.95
N LYS A 95 25.13 -3.90 -5.33
CA LYS A 95 24.74 -4.99 -4.44
C LYS A 95 25.99 -5.53 -3.77
N VAL A 96 26.06 -5.43 -2.45
CA VAL A 96 27.09 -6.09 -1.64
C VAL A 96 26.49 -7.38 -1.10
N ARG A 97 27.11 -8.52 -1.38
CA ARG A 97 26.59 -9.85 -1.03
C ARG A 97 27.65 -10.80 -0.48
N CYS A 98 27.19 -11.77 0.29
CA CYS A 98 27.92 -12.95 0.75
C CYS A 98 27.04 -14.17 0.46
N ASP A 99 27.47 -15.01 -0.49
CA ASP A 99 26.62 -16.04 -1.09
C ASP A 99 26.56 -17.35 -0.29
N THR A 100 27.51 -17.56 0.60
CA THR A 100 27.62 -18.77 1.45
C THR A 100 26.59 -18.82 2.59
N LEU A 101 25.92 -17.70 2.88
CA LEU A 101 24.89 -17.63 3.91
C LEU A 101 23.51 -18.02 3.37
N SER A 102 22.71 -18.70 4.18
CA SER A 102 21.29 -18.99 3.91
C SER A 102 20.42 -18.51 5.08
N PRO A 103 19.51 -17.54 4.87
CA PRO A 103 19.31 -16.77 3.64
C PRO A 103 20.55 -15.95 3.25
N ARG A 104 20.68 -15.63 1.96
CA ARG A 104 21.83 -14.88 1.43
C ARG A 104 21.94 -13.53 2.11
N ALA A 105 23.10 -13.24 2.68
CA ALA A 105 23.38 -11.94 3.27
C ALA A 105 23.75 -10.96 2.15
N TYR A 106 22.88 -9.99 1.86
CA TYR A 106 23.15 -8.95 0.89
C TYR A 106 22.43 -7.66 1.23
N SER A 107 22.99 -6.52 0.81
CA SER A 107 22.34 -5.22 0.87
C SER A 107 22.63 -4.40 -0.40
N TYR A 108 21.80 -3.41 -0.67
CA TYR A 108 21.92 -2.52 -1.82
C TYR A 108 22.35 -1.13 -1.38
N PHE A 109 23.16 -0.49 -2.21
CA PHE A 109 23.71 0.84 -1.95
C PHE A 109 23.45 1.76 -3.13
N GLY A 110 23.02 2.98 -2.83
CA GLY A 110 22.88 4.07 -3.77
C GLY A 110 24.22 4.71 -4.08
N LEU A 111 24.38 5.16 -5.34
CA LEU A 111 25.53 5.92 -5.79
C LEU A 111 25.07 7.31 -6.21
N TYR A 112 25.85 8.33 -5.90
CA TYR A 112 25.63 9.67 -6.43
C TYR A 112 26.97 10.42 -6.62
N PRO A 113 27.05 11.30 -7.62
CA PRO A 113 28.26 12.08 -7.86
C PRO A 113 28.42 13.21 -6.82
N GLU A 114 29.67 13.64 -6.60
CA GLU A 114 29.95 14.94 -5.98
C GLU A 114 29.39 16.05 -6.88
N GLU A 115 28.71 17.06 -6.32
CA GLU A 115 27.96 18.10 -7.06
C GLU A 115 28.73 18.64 -8.29
N GLU A 116 28.02 18.85 -9.40
CA GLU A 116 28.54 19.47 -10.63
C GLU A 116 29.66 18.72 -11.38
N THR A 117 29.80 17.41 -11.21
CA THR A 117 30.70 16.62 -12.09
C THR A 117 30.09 16.45 -13.49
N GLN A 118 30.35 17.43 -14.36
CA GLN A 118 30.09 17.34 -15.80
C GLN A 118 30.68 16.04 -16.36
N GLY A 119 29.84 15.22 -17.01
CA GLY A 119 30.28 14.01 -17.72
C GLY A 119 30.05 12.67 -17.01
N LEU A 120 29.39 12.63 -15.83
CA LEU A 120 28.81 11.39 -15.28
C LEU A 120 27.34 11.19 -15.66
N GLU A 121 26.78 12.13 -16.42
CA GLU A 121 25.42 12.09 -16.95
C GLU A 121 25.25 10.85 -17.83
N GLY A 122 24.50 9.86 -17.33
CA GLY A 122 24.32 8.57 -18.00
C GLY A 122 25.19 7.44 -17.49
N ALA A 123 26.23 7.72 -16.69
CA ALA A 123 27.07 6.70 -16.01
C ALA A 123 26.63 6.43 -14.56
N ILE A 124 26.11 7.45 -13.86
CA ILE A 124 25.52 7.32 -12.51
C ILE A 124 24.22 8.12 -12.48
N ILE A 125 23.13 7.48 -12.02
CA ILE A 125 21.78 8.08 -12.06
C ILE A 125 21.43 8.79 -10.75
N GLY A 126 21.92 8.29 -9.61
CA GLY A 126 21.51 8.76 -8.29
C GLY A 126 22.00 10.17 -7.98
N ARG A 127 21.26 10.89 -7.13
CA ARG A 127 21.50 12.28 -6.72
C ARG A 127 21.64 12.40 -5.20
N LEU A 128 22.28 13.48 -4.77
CA LEU A 128 22.38 13.85 -3.36
C LEU A 128 20.98 14.14 -2.79
N ILE A 129 20.66 13.51 -1.66
CA ILE A 129 19.46 13.80 -0.85
C ILE A 129 19.87 14.87 0.16
N LYS A 130 19.14 15.99 0.18
CA LYS A 130 19.43 17.11 1.08
C LYS A 130 18.42 17.14 2.25
N PRO A 131 18.64 17.98 3.27
CA PRO A 131 17.61 18.22 4.27
C PRO A 131 16.30 18.65 3.61
N PRO A 132 15.13 18.10 4.01
CA PRO A 132 13.87 18.33 3.33
C PRO A 132 13.43 19.81 3.26
N GLU A 133 13.82 20.63 4.24
CA GLU A 133 13.61 22.08 4.27
C GLU A 133 14.39 22.84 3.17
N GLU A 134 15.49 22.26 2.67
CA GLU A 134 16.28 22.79 1.55
C GLU A 134 15.78 22.30 0.18
N GLN A 135 14.81 21.39 0.15
CA GLN A 135 14.31 20.75 -1.07
C GLN A 135 13.04 21.41 -1.64
N ILE A 136 12.71 22.61 -1.17
CA ILE A 136 11.55 23.37 -1.66
C ILE A 136 11.64 23.68 -3.17
N SER A 137 12.84 23.93 -3.70
CA SER A 137 13.01 24.14 -5.14
C SER A 137 12.69 22.89 -5.94
N LEU A 138 13.12 21.72 -5.48
CA LEU A 138 12.84 20.44 -6.13
C LEU A 138 11.33 20.16 -6.18
N VAL A 139 10.60 20.43 -5.10
CA VAL A 139 9.14 20.28 -5.07
C VAL A 139 8.47 21.23 -6.07
N ASN A 140 8.92 22.49 -6.14
CA ASN A 140 8.42 23.46 -7.12
C ASN A 140 8.71 23.03 -8.56
N ASP A 141 9.88 22.46 -8.84
CA ASP A 141 10.25 21.94 -10.16
C ASP A 141 9.36 20.76 -10.57
N TRP A 142 9.08 19.83 -9.64
CA TRP A 142 8.16 18.71 -9.88
C TRP A 142 6.74 19.18 -10.15
N VAL A 143 6.23 20.13 -9.37
CA VAL A 143 4.90 20.75 -9.57
C VAL A 143 4.83 21.42 -10.95
N THR A 144 5.82 22.26 -11.27
CA THR A 144 5.87 23.02 -12.54
C THR A 144 5.98 22.09 -13.75
N SER A 145 6.82 21.06 -13.65
CA SER A 145 6.95 20.06 -14.71
C SER A 145 5.63 19.31 -14.91
N CYS A 146 4.97 18.91 -13.82
CA CYS A 146 3.68 18.25 -13.86
C CYS A 146 2.59 19.15 -14.48
N ASP A 147 2.50 20.43 -14.12
CA ASP A 147 1.55 21.38 -14.73
C ASP A 147 1.77 21.56 -16.24
N ARG A 148 3.04 21.54 -16.68
CA ARG A 148 3.39 21.74 -18.09
C ARG A 148 3.11 20.50 -18.94
N VAL A 149 3.34 19.31 -18.39
CA VAL A 149 3.38 18.06 -19.17
C VAL A 149 2.13 17.19 -18.96
N HIS A 150 1.62 17.09 -17.73
CA HIS A 150 0.57 16.12 -17.35
C HIS A 150 -0.82 16.75 -17.37
N LYS A 151 -1.51 16.61 -18.51
CA LYS A 151 -2.87 17.14 -18.71
C LYS A 151 -3.88 16.59 -17.70
N GLY A 152 -3.68 15.36 -17.22
CA GLY A 152 -4.52 14.70 -16.23
C GLY A 152 -4.38 15.22 -14.80
N CYS A 153 -3.30 15.97 -14.55
CA CYS A 153 -2.98 16.52 -13.25
C CYS A 153 -3.32 18.00 -13.14
N HIS A 154 -3.34 18.74 -14.26
CA HIS A 154 -3.67 20.17 -14.24
C HIS A 154 -5.13 20.39 -13.82
N SER A 155 -5.31 21.06 -12.69
CA SER A 155 -6.63 21.42 -12.15
C SER A 155 -6.76 22.94 -12.16
N ASP A 156 -7.76 23.46 -12.86
CA ASP A 156 -8.17 24.85 -12.68
C ASP A 156 -8.65 25.05 -11.23
N PRO A 157 -8.53 26.27 -10.67
CA PRO A 157 -9.03 26.56 -9.34
C PRO A 157 -10.51 26.18 -9.21
N GLY A 158 -10.80 25.18 -8.37
CA GLY A 158 -12.13 24.69 -8.11
C GLY A 158 -12.81 25.40 -6.94
N ALA A 159 -14.02 24.96 -6.59
CA ALA A 159 -14.68 25.38 -5.37
C ALA A 159 -13.87 24.91 -4.15
N LEU A 160 -13.65 25.83 -3.21
CA LEU A 160 -13.00 25.51 -1.95
C LEU A 160 -13.91 24.64 -1.07
N PRO A 161 -13.33 23.79 -0.20
CA PRO A 161 -14.07 23.09 0.85
C PRO A 161 -14.87 24.07 1.73
N THR A 162 -15.85 23.55 2.48
CA THR A 162 -16.71 24.35 3.39
C THR A 162 -15.89 25.30 4.26
N ARG A 163 -14.77 24.79 4.78
CA ARG A 163 -13.78 25.53 5.56
C ARG A 163 -12.37 25.19 5.09
N VAL A 164 -11.49 26.18 5.12
CA VAL A 164 -10.05 26.05 4.88
C VAL A 164 -9.28 26.90 5.87
N VAL A 165 -8.01 26.58 6.09
CA VAL A 165 -7.08 27.46 6.81
C VAL A 165 -6.47 28.42 5.79
N ASP A 166 -6.75 29.71 5.95
CA ASP A 166 -6.11 30.81 5.23
C ASP A 166 -4.76 31.08 5.89
N VAL A 167 -3.68 30.73 5.21
CA VAL A 167 -2.31 30.97 5.67
C VAL A 167 -1.74 32.29 5.12
N GLY A 168 -2.45 32.97 4.21
CA GLY A 168 -1.91 34.10 3.46
C GLY A 168 -0.87 33.69 2.41
N LEU A 169 -0.28 34.68 1.73
CA LEU A 169 0.70 34.44 0.65
C LEU A 169 2.14 34.84 1.03
N ASP A 170 2.31 35.63 2.09
CA ASP A 170 3.57 36.30 2.43
C ASP A 170 4.02 36.07 3.89
N GLY A 171 3.26 35.26 4.65
CA GLY A 171 3.57 34.95 6.05
C GLY A 171 3.48 36.14 7.02
N HIS A 172 2.92 37.29 6.60
CA HIS A 172 2.79 38.48 7.46
C HIS A 172 1.59 38.44 8.40
N ARG A 173 0.69 37.48 8.22
CA ARG A 173 -0.51 37.28 9.04
C ARG A 173 -0.51 35.89 9.65
N GLU A 174 -1.02 35.79 10.87
CA GLU A 174 -1.24 34.49 11.49
C GLU A 174 -2.29 33.70 10.68
N PRO A 175 -2.11 32.38 10.52
CA PRO A 175 -3.12 31.53 9.91
C PRO A 175 -4.46 31.65 10.61
N ARG A 176 -5.57 31.41 9.92
CA ARG A 176 -6.90 31.34 10.54
C ARG A 176 -7.84 30.46 9.75
N LEU A 177 -8.84 29.90 10.41
CA LEU A 177 -9.92 29.18 9.75
C LEU A 177 -10.84 30.17 9.01
N VAL A 178 -11.32 29.80 7.83
CA VAL A 178 -12.25 30.61 7.04
C VAL A 178 -13.37 29.73 6.51
N VAL A 179 -14.61 30.18 6.67
CA VAL A 179 -15.78 29.62 5.99
C VAL A 179 -15.83 30.21 4.58
N THR A 180 -15.76 29.36 3.56
CA THR A 180 -15.48 29.81 2.19
C THR A 180 -16.72 30.24 1.43
N GLY A 181 -17.90 29.75 1.83
CA GLY A 181 -19.15 29.97 1.10
C GLY A 181 -19.11 29.43 -0.34
N GLY A 182 -18.21 28.49 -0.65
CA GLY A 182 -18.03 27.94 -2.00
C GLY A 182 -17.22 28.85 -2.94
N ALA A 183 -16.43 29.79 -2.41
CA ALA A 183 -15.48 30.57 -3.20
C ALA A 183 -14.54 29.66 -4.01
N ALA A 184 -14.06 30.15 -5.16
CA ALA A 184 -13.10 29.41 -5.98
C ALA A 184 -11.66 29.74 -5.59
N GLY A 185 -10.78 28.74 -5.56
CA GLY A 185 -9.38 28.94 -5.22
C GLY A 185 -8.56 27.66 -5.27
N ARG A 186 -7.23 27.81 -5.30
CA ARG A 186 -6.31 26.68 -5.11
C ARG A 186 -6.07 26.47 -3.61
N TYR A 187 -6.03 25.20 -3.21
CA TYR A 187 -5.70 24.82 -1.85
C TYR A 187 -4.86 23.55 -1.84
N VAL A 188 -4.10 23.38 -0.78
CA VAL A 188 -3.32 22.17 -0.46
C VAL A 188 -4.09 21.36 0.58
N THR A 189 -3.90 20.05 0.60
CA THR A 189 -4.42 19.16 1.66
C THR A 189 -3.27 18.57 2.47
N LEU A 190 -3.47 18.37 3.77
CA LEU A 190 -2.50 17.67 4.63
C LEU A 190 -2.99 16.28 4.99
N SER A 191 -2.28 15.24 4.54
CA SER A 191 -2.41 13.87 5.01
C SER A 191 -1.41 13.62 6.15
N HIS A 192 -1.90 13.32 7.36
CA HIS A 192 -1.06 13.17 8.54
C HIS A 192 -1.60 12.16 9.55
N CYS A 193 -0.74 11.63 10.41
CA CYS A 193 -1.14 10.84 11.57
C CYS A 193 -1.59 11.75 12.71
N TRP A 194 -2.76 11.47 13.29
CA TRP A 194 -3.18 12.18 14.50
C TRP A 194 -2.37 11.75 15.73
N GLY A 195 -1.97 10.48 15.79
CA GLY A 195 -1.23 9.94 16.92
C GLY A 195 -2.05 9.76 18.19
N LEU A 196 -1.35 9.52 19.30
CA LEU A 196 -1.95 9.33 20.64
C LEU A 196 -1.99 10.64 21.46
N HIS A 197 -1.26 11.68 21.03
CA HIS A 197 -1.26 12.97 21.70
C HIS A 197 -2.46 13.84 21.28
N PRO A 198 -2.93 14.76 22.14
CA PRO A 198 -3.99 15.70 21.76
C PRO A 198 -3.56 16.54 20.55
N VAL A 199 -4.22 16.35 19.42
CA VAL A 199 -4.06 17.16 18.21
C VAL A 199 -4.89 18.42 18.37
N ILE A 200 -4.42 19.55 17.83
CA ILE A 200 -5.26 20.75 17.72
C ILE A 200 -6.43 20.44 16.81
N ARG A 201 -7.64 20.62 17.36
CA ARG A 201 -8.90 20.26 16.73
C ARG A 201 -9.89 21.39 16.84
N THR A 202 -10.66 21.60 15.78
CA THR A 202 -11.82 22.48 15.83
C THR A 202 -12.98 21.74 16.48
N THR A 203 -13.54 22.33 17.52
CA THR A 203 -14.76 21.88 18.19
C THR A 203 -15.76 23.03 18.26
N SER A 204 -16.98 22.76 18.72
CA SER A 204 -17.99 23.78 18.98
C SER A 204 -17.47 24.89 19.91
N GLU A 205 -16.54 24.57 20.82
CA GLU A 205 -15.94 25.53 21.76
C GLU A 205 -14.79 26.34 21.14
N THR A 206 -14.02 25.76 20.21
CA THR A 206 -12.78 26.38 19.68
C THR A 206 -12.95 27.04 18.32
N ILE A 207 -14.06 26.80 17.60
CA ILE A 207 -14.27 27.29 16.24
C ILE A 207 -14.19 28.82 16.13
N GLU A 208 -14.81 29.56 17.04
CA GLU A 208 -14.78 31.03 17.04
C GLU A 208 -13.37 31.60 17.23
N ASP A 209 -12.52 30.90 18.00
CA ASP A 209 -11.13 31.32 18.18
C ASP A 209 -10.28 30.96 16.98
N HIS A 210 -10.48 29.77 16.39
CA HIS A 210 -9.81 29.36 15.16
C HIS A 210 -10.16 30.27 13.97
N LEU A 211 -11.39 30.81 13.89
CA LEU A 211 -11.81 31.79 12.89
C LEU A 211 -11.09 33.14 13.03
N LYS A 212 -10.68 33.51 14.25
CA LYS A 212 -9.90 34.73 14.52
C LYS A 212 -8.42 34.52 14.19
N ALA A 213 -7.81 33.47 14.75
CA ALA A 213 -6.40 33.15 14.56
C ALA A 213 -6.05 31.72 15.00
N LEU A 214 -5.07 31.15 14.32
CA LEU A 214 -4.38 29.90 14.61
C LEU A 214 -2.88 30.22 14.71
N PRO A 215 -2.40 30.73 15.86
CA PRO A 215 -1.03 31.21 15.99
C PRO A 215 -0.02 30.13 15.60
N LEU A 216 0.85 30.41 14.62
CA LEU A 216 1.76 29.43 14.05
C LEU A 216 2.67 28.79 15.11
N GLY A 217 3.12 29.58 16.09
CA GLY A 217 3.95 29.09 17.21
C GLY A 217 3.24 28.13 18.18
N LYS A 218 1.91 28.06 18.14
CA LYS A 218 1.10 27.10 18.94
C LYS A 218 0.75 25.85 18.14
N LEU A 219 0.89 25.86 16.81
CA LEU A 219 0.60 24.70 15.97
C LEU A 219 1.68 23.61 16.18
N PRO A 220 1.29 22.33 16.12
CA PRO A 220 2.25 21.24 16.22
C PRO A 220 3.14 21.20 14.98
N GLN A 221 4.34 20.59 15.09
CA GLN A 221 5.38 20.69 14.06
C GLN A 221 4.89 20.30 12.65
N THR A 222 4.10 19.22 12.52
CA THR A 222 3.57 18.79 11.22
C THR A 222 2.69 19.86 10.57
N PHE A 223 1.91 20.61 11.36
CA PHE A 223 1.04 21.66 10.84
C PHE A 223 1.86 22.90 10.46
N ARG A 224 2.87 23.24 11.28
CA ARG A 224 3.80 24.34 10.98
C ARG A 224 4.54 24.09 9.67
N ASP A 225 5.11 22.91 9.50
CA ASP A 225 5.82 22.54 8.28
C ASP A 225 4.87 22.56 7.08
N ALA A 226 3.65 22.05 7.23
CA ALA A 226 2.65 22.08 6.16
C ALA A 226 2.27 23.50 5.74
N VAL A 227 2.15 24.43 6.68
CA VAL A 227 1.95 25.87 6.39
C VAL A 227 3.15 26.45 5.63
N LEU A 228 4.38 26.15 6.07
CA LEU A 228 5.60 26.62 5.40
C LEU A 228 5.73 26.10 3.97
N ILE A 229 5.41 24.82 3.75
CA ILE A 229 5.39 24.20 2.40
C ILE A 229 4.30 24.86 1.56
N THR A 230 3.13 25.13 2.13
CA THR A 230 2.02 25.79 1.40
C THR A 230 2.41 27.19 0.94
N TRP A 231 3.09 27.97 1.79
CA TRP A 231 3.64 29.27 1.43
C TRP A 231 4.68 29.20 0.33
N SER A 232 5.60 28.24 0.41
CA SER A 232 6.68 28.13 -0.57
C SER A 232 6.22 27.68 -1.96
N LEU A 233 5.01 27.13 -2.05
CA LEU A 233 4.30 26.83 -3.30
C LEU A 233 3.47 28.02 -3.81
N GLY A 234 3.41 29.14 -3.09
CA GLY A 234 2.61 30.31 -3.43
C GLY A 234 1.09 30.06 -3.34
N ILE A 235 0.66 29.13 -2.49
CA ILE A 235 -0.75 28.80 -2.28
C ILE A 235 -1.25 29.40 -0.97
N GLN A 236 -2.46 29.97 -0.97
CA GLN A 236 -3.01 30.69 0.19
C GLN A 236 -3.73 29.77 1.19
N TYR A 237 -4.29 28.65 0.72
CA TYR A 237 -5.22 27.84 1.51
C TYR A 237 -4.66 26.44 1.74
N ILE A 238 -4.79 25.95 2.96
CA ILE A 238 -4.56 24.55 3.30
C ILE A 238 -5.78 23.96 4.01
N TRP A 239 -6.13 22.74 3.67
CA TRP A 239 -7.15 21.95 4.33
C TRP A 239 -6.50 20.89 5.20
N ILE A 240 -6.87 20.90 6.49
CA ILE A 240 -6.42 19.94 7.50
C ILE A 240 -7.68 19.41 8.19
N ASP A 241 -7.93 18.10 8.11
CA ASP A 241 -9.15 17.45 8.60
C ASP A 241 -9.50 17.85 10.04
N SER A 242 -8.52 17.83 10.94
CA SER A 242 -8.69 18.14 12.36
C SER A 242 -9.11 19.59 12.61
N LEU A 243 -8.79 20.52 11.70
CA LEU A 243 -9.11 21.95 11.81
C LEU A 243 -10.32 22.36 10.97
N CYS A 244 -10.56 21.71 9.84
CA CYS A 244 -11.60 22.10 8.89
C CYS A 244 -12.94 21.38 9.12
N ILE A 245 -12.95 20.36 9.97
CA ILE A 245 -14.16 19.63 10.40
C ILE A 245 -14.36 19.86 11.90
N VAL A 246 -15.60 20.09 12.31
CA VAL A 246 -15.99 20.25 13.72
C VAL A 246 -16.08 18.86 14.38
N GLN A 247 -15.06 18.51 15.16
CA GLN A 247 -14.77 17.13 15.56
C GLN A 247 -15.75 16.53 16.57
N ASP A 248 -16.50 17.36 17.27
CA ASP A 248 -17.55 17.01 18.23
C ASP A 248 -18.96 17.06 17.63
N SER A 249 -19.11 17.39 16.34
CA SER A 249 -20.39 17.42 15.64
C SER A 249 -20.52 16.24 14.68
N THR A 250 -21.43 15.31 14.98
CA THR A 250 -21.77 14.19 14.07
C THR A 250 -22.34 14.67 12.75
N GLU A 251 -23.17 15.72 12.78
CA GLU A 251 -23.80 16.31 11.59
C GLU A 251 -22.75 16.92 10.64
N ASP A 252 -21.79 17.67 11.19
CA ASP A 252 -20.71 18.26 10.42
C ASP A 252 -19.76 17.19 9.87
N TRP A 253 -19.45 16.17 10.67
CA TRP A 253 -18.66 15.02 10.22
C TRP A 253 -19.34 14.26 9.07
N GLU A 254 -20.64 14.01 9.14
CA GLU A 254 -21.38 13.35 8.06
C GLU A 254 -21.35 14.17 6.77
N LEU A 255 -21.52 15.49 6.86
CA LEU A 255 -21.47 16.38 5.68
C LEU A 255 -20.08 16.45 5.05
N GLU A 256 -19.02 16.49 5.87
CA GLU A 256 -17.66 16.65 5.38
C GLU A 256 -17.03 15.30 4.95
N SER A 257 -17.36 14.19 5.61
CA SER A 257 -16.87 12.85 5.24
C SER A 257 -17.30 12.44 3.84
N VAL A 258 -18.55 12.73 3.45
CA VAL A 258 -19.08 12.52 2.08
C VAL A 258 -18.23 13.30 1.05
N LYS A 259 -17.75 14.50 1.42
CA LYS A 259 -16.98 15.38 0.54
C LYS A 259 -15.48 15.07 0.56
N MET A 260 -14.96 14.33 1.54
CA MET A 260 -13.52 14.10 1.68
C MET A 260 -12.88 13.61 0.38
N GLY A 261 -13.55 12.70 -0.35
CA GLY A 261 -13.04 12.22 -1.62
C GLY A 261 -12.80 13.36 -2.62
N THR A 262 -13.79 14.22 -2.79
CA THR A 262 -13.72 15.41 -3.64
C THR A 262 -12.71 16.44 -3.13
N ILE A 263 -12.57 16.60 -1.81
CA ILE A 263 -11.60 17.52 -1.20
C ILE A 263 -10.16 17.14 -1.56
N TYR A 264 -9.80 15.86 -1.48
CA TYR A 264 -8.47 15.41 -1.92
C TYR A 264 -8.35 15.38 -3.45
N ALA A 265 -9.42 15.00 -4.17
CA ALA A 265 -9.40 14.97 -5.63
C ALA A 265 -9.24 16.35 -6.30
N SER A 266 -9.74 17.39 -5.63
CA SER A 266 -9.73 18.78 -6.13
C SER A 266 -8.62 19.63 -5.53
N SER A 267 -7.81 19.09 -4.61
CA SER A 267 -6.66 19.81 -4.08
C SER A 267 -5.60 19.98 -5.18
N TYR A 268 -4.85 21.08 -5.09
CA TYR A 268 -3.75 21.33 -6.02
C TYR A 268 -2.59 20.35 -5.79
N LEU A 269 -2.32 20.04 -4.52
CA LEU A 269 -1.32 19.12 -4.03
C LEU A 269 -1.75 18.60 -2.65
N THR A 270 -1.47 17.33 -2.37
CA THR A 270 -1.51 16.80 -1.00
C THR A 270 -0.11 16.67 -0.43
N ILE A 271 0.13 17.30 0.73
CA ILE A 271 1.33 17.08 1.54
C ILE A 271 1.08 15.84 2.41
N ALA A 272 1.94 14.84 2.31
CA ALA A 272 1.89 13.65 3.12
C ALA A 272 3.06 13.63 4.10
N ALA A 273 2.77 13.74 5.41
CA ALA A 273 3.75 13.59 6.48
C ALA A 273 4.05 12.10 6.73
N SER A 274 4.50 11.39 5.69
CA SER A 274 4.57 9.93 5.64
C SER A 274 5.38 9.28 6.76
N ALA A 275 6.47 9.93 7.18
CA ALA A 275 7.37 9.45 8.22
C ALA A 275 6.89 9.75 9.65
N SER A 276 5.88 10.62 9.81
CA SER A 276 5.45 11.13 11.11
C SER A 276 4.33 10.29 11.71
N LYS A 277 4.56 9.79 12.92
CA LYS A 277 3.62 8.94 13.67
C LYS A 277 2.47 9.73 14.30
N ASP A 278 2.63 11.05 14.42
CA ASP A 278 1.66 11.97 14.99
C ASP A 278 1.88 13.40 14.45
N SER A 279 1.08 14.37 14.93
CA SER A 279 1.16 15.77 14.51
C SER A 279 2.43 16.50 14.97
N THR A 280 3.24 15.92 15.84
CA THR A 280 4.47 16.54 16.37
C THR A 280 5.73 16.14 15.61
N GLY A 281 5.64 15.13 14.73
CA GLY A 281 6.79 14.61 14.00
C GLY A 281 7.37 15.55 12.93
N GLY A 282 6.55 16.39 12.31
CA GLY A 282 6.98 17.31 11.24
C GLY A 282 7.02 16.68 9.85
N CYS A 283 7.14 17.52 8.83
CA CYS A 283 7.54 17.12 7.47
C CYS A 283 9.06 17.29 7.29
N PHE A 284 9.68 18.25 8.00
CA PHE A 284 11.11 18.54 7.92
C PHE A 284 11.92 17.73 8.94
N ARG A 285 11.71 16.41 8.94
CA ARG A 285 12.43 15.51 9.85
C ARG A 285 13.91 15.43 9.46
N SER A 286 14.79 15.45 10.46
CA SER A 286 16.20 15.15 10.26
C SER A 286 16.36 13.72 9.71
N ARG A 287 17.12 13.61 8.61
CA ARG A 287 17.39 12.36 7.90
C ARG A 287 18.83 11.93 8.16
N SER A 288 19.10 10.64 8.09
CA SER A 288 20.47 10.11 8.20
C SER A 288 21.23 10.29 6.88
N THR A 289 21.54 11.53 6.51
CA THR A 289 22.34 11.88 5.32
C THR A 289 23.84 11.69 5.52
N SER A 290 24.30 11.35 6.73
CA SER A 290 25.72 11.36 7.14
C SER A 290 26.45 10.02 7.05
N THR A 291 25.83 9.01 6.43
CA THR A 291 26.39 7.65 6.35
C THR A 291 27.01 7.32 5.01
N ASP A 292 27.19 8.33 4.16
CA ASP A 292 27.77 8.17 2.85
C ASP A 292 29.30 8.18 2.89
N VAL A 293 29.90 7.41 1.99
CA VAL A 293 31.36 7.22 1.94
C VAL A 293 31.86 7.49 0.53
N LYS A 294 32.85 8.38 0.44
CA LYS A 294 33.50 8.75 -0.81
C LYS A 294 34.40 7.60 -1.31
N VAL A 295 34.20 7.17 -2.55
CA VAL A 295 34.99 6.13 -3.23
C VAL A 295 35.36 6.59 -4.65
N ARG A 296 36.34 5.92 -5.27
CA ARG A 296 36.75 6.21 -6.64
C ARG A 296 35.78 5.61 -7.65
N PHE A 297 35.54 6.33 -8.74
CA PHE A 297 34.86 5.84 -9.93
C PHE A 297 35.60 6.33 -11.18
N THR A 298 36.05 5.42 -12.03
CA THR A 298 36.72 5.75 -13.29
C THR A 298 35.82 5.46 -14.47
N VAL A 299 35.47 6.51 -15.24
CA VAL A 299 34.75 6.38 -16.52
C VAL A 299 35.74 5.94 -17.58
N ARG A 300 35.41 4.84 -18.29
CA ARG A 300 36.23 4.23 -19.34
C ARG A 300 35.50 4.32 -20.69
N ASP A 301 35.23 5.53 -21.15
CA ASP A 301 34.72 5.76 -22.51
C ASP A 301 35.84 5.54 -23.54
N SER A 302 35.52 5.58 -24.84
CA SER A 302 36.47 5.46 -25.97
C SER A 302 37.56 6.57 -26.06
N GLY A 303 37.78 7.34 -25.00
CA GLY A 303 38.84 8.34 -24.82
C GLY A 303 39.70 8.09 -23.57
N ASP A 304 40.37 9.13 -23.07
CA ASP A 304 41.21 9.01 -21.86
C ASP A 304 40.36 8.73 -20.60
N PRO A 305 40.72 7.74 -19.75
CA PRO A 305 40.01 7.42 -18.53
C PRO A 305 39.91 8.63 -17.59
N ARG A 306 38.68 8.96 -17.16
CA ARG A 306 38.44 10.05 -16.21
C ARG A 306 38.08 9.48 -14.86
N SER A 307 39.00 9.62 -13.91
CA SER A 307 38.77 9.21 -12.53
C SER A 307 38.15 10.37 -11.74
N THR A 308 37.03 10.09 -11.08
CA THR A 308 36.33 11.02 -10.20
C THR A 308 35.95 10.32 -8.91
N SER A 309 35.34 11.06 -7.99
CA SER A 309 34.84 10.51 -6.74
C SER A 309 33.32 10.49 -6.72
N VAL A 310 32.78 9.42 -6.14
CA VAL A 310 31.35 9.20 -5.98
C VAL A 310 31.07 8.82 -4.54
N PHE A 311 29.85 9.05 -4.09
CA PHE A 311 29.42 8.71 -2.75
C PHE A 311 28.58 7.44 -2.77
N VAL A 312 28.92 6.52 -1.87
CA VAL A 312 28.16 5.30 -1.61
C VAL A 312 27.33 5.50 -0.35
N ARG A 313 26.02 5.27 -0.42
CA ARG A 313 25.10 5.38 0.73
C ARG A 313 24.19 4.15 0.85
N PRO A 314 23.58 3.89 2.01
CA PRO A 314 22.49 2.91 2.09
C PRO A 314 21.40 3.24 1.06
N ARG A 315 20.78 2.22 0.47
CA ARG A 315 19.65 2.42 -0.45
C ARG A 315 18.53 3.20 0.27
N PRO A 316 18.14 4.39 -0.22
CA PRO A 316 16.99 5.10 0.30
C PRO A 316 15.70 4.30 0.08
N ARG A 317 14.72 4.47 0.97
CA ARG A 317 13.37 3.94 0.75
C ARG A 317 12.70 4.59 -0.45
N ASP A 318 11.90 3.79 -1.15
CA ASP A 318 11.12 4.18 -2.33
C ASP A 318 9.64 3.81 -2.15
N PHE A 319 8.87 3.87 -3.23
CA PHE A 319 7.44 3.54 -3.22
C PHE A 319 7.11 2.12 -2.76
N SER A 320 8.02 1.14 -2.91
CA SER A 320 7.82 -0.23 -2.42
C SER A 320 7.79 -0.30 -0.89
N HIS A 321 8.42 0.66 -0.21
CA HIS A 321 8.48 0.76 1.25
C HIS A 321 7.38 1.68 1.82
N LEU A 322 6.73 2.48 0.98
CA LEU A 322 5.72 3.45 1.39
C LEU A 322 4.54 2.81 2.17
N PRO A 323 4.03 1.60 1.85
CA PRO A 323 2.99 0.95 2.66
C PRO A 323 3.40 0.67 4.11
N MET A 324 4.71 0.61 4.40
CA MET A 324 5.24 0.40 5.76
C MET A 324 5.39 1.71 6.54
N SER A 325 5.16 2.87 5.91
CA SER A 325 5.28 4.17 6.56
C SER A 325 4.18 4.36 7.60
N ALA A 326 4.44 5.22 8.60
CA ALA A 326 3.50 5.48 9.69
C ALA A 326 2.13 5.94 9.17
N LEU A 327 2.14 6.85 8.19
CA LEU A 327 0.92 7.36 7.57
C LEU A 327 0.12 6.28 6.84
N HIS A 328 0.77 5.47 6.01
CA HIS A 328 0.10 4.48 5.16
C HIS A 328 -0.44 3.28 5.95
N SER A 329 -0.08 3.15 7.23
CA SER A 329 -0.74 2.23 8.15
C SER A 329 -2.20 2.60 8.45
N ARG A 330 -2.69 3.79 8.05
CA ARG A 330 -4.07 4.25 8.30
C ARG A 330 -4.99 3.98 7.11
N ALA A 331 -6.20 3.49 7.40
CA ALA A 331 -7.22 3.18 6.41
C ALA A 331 -7.63 4.39 5.54
N TRP A 332 -7.94 5.54 6.15
CA TRP A 332 -8.35 6.78 5.46
C TRP A 332 -7.33 7.25 4.41
N VAL A 333 -6.03 7.03 4.66
CA VAL A 333 -4.95 7.44 3.77
C VAL A 333 -5.05 6.78 2.39
N THR A 334 -5.73 5.64 2.25
CA THR A 334 -6.01 5.03 0.93
C THR A 334 -6.73 6.01 0.02
N GLN A 335 -7.83 6.60 0.49
CA GLN A 335 -8.61 7.55 -0.30
C GLN A 335 -7.87 8.87 -0.48
N GLU A 336 -7.19 9.35 0.57
CA GLU A 336 -6.40 10.60 0.53
C GLU A 336 -5.32 10.53 -0.55
N ARG A 337 -4.61 9.40 -0.64
CA ARG A 337 -3.55 9.16 -1.62
C ARG A 337 -4.11 8.96 -3.03
N LEU A 338 -5.04 8.02 -3.20
CA LEU A 338 -5.46 7.55 -4.52
C LEU A 338 -6.36 8.54 -5.28
N LEU A 339 -7.05 9.44 -4.59
CA LEU A 339 -7.85 10.48 -5.25
C LEU A 339 -7.05 11.74 -5.58
N SER A 340 -5.98 12.02 -4.82
CA SER A 340 -5.14 13.21 -5.01
C SER A 340 -4.56 13.27 -6.43
N ALA A 341 -4.63 14.45 -7.06
CA ALA A 341 -3.98 14.67 -8.35
C ALA A 341 -2.45 14.61 -8.26
N ARG A 342 -1.93 15.10 -7.14
CA ARG A 342 -0.51 15.16 -6.79
C ARG A 342 -0.36 14.90 -5.29
N MET A 343 0.67 14.17 -4.92
CA MET A 343 1.04 13.94 -3.53
C MET A 343 2.56 13.98 -3.37
N ILE A 344 3.03 14.74 -2.39
CA ILE A 344 4.43 14.77 -1.99
C ILE A 344 4.56 14.10 -0.62
N HIS A 345 5.30 13.00 -0.59
CA HIS A 345 5.60 12.26 0.62
C HIS A 345 6.90 12.77 1.24
N TYR A 346 6.78 13.34 2.43
CA TYR A 346 7.90 13.52 3.34
C TYR A 346 8.12 12.20 4.09
N ASP A 347 8.75 11.26 3.39
CA ASP A 347 9.15 9.99 3.99
C ASP A 347 10.49 10.13 4.74
N THR A 348 10.91 9.05 5.38
CA THR A 348 11.95 9.06 6.40
C THR A 348 13.34 9.30 5.81
N ASP A 349 13.59 8.81 4.60
CA ASP A 349 14.93 8.83 4.00
C ASP A 349 15.01 9.83 2.84
N GLN A 350 13.90 10.09 2.14
CA GLN A 350 13.83 11.02 1.02
C GLN A 350 12.40 11.53 0.75
N LEU A 351 12.28 12.53 -0.13
CA LEU A 351 11.01 12.93 -0.74
C LEU A 351 10.60 11.94 -1.84
N LEU A 352 9.32 11.57 -1.84
CA LEU A 352 8.71 10.80 -2.93
C LEU A 352 7.55 11.60 -3.51
N TRP A 353 7.60 11.89 -4.81
CA TRP A 353 6.54 12.58 -5.53
C TRP A 353 5.74 11.60 -6.35
N GLU A 354 4.42 11.64 -6.22
CA GLU A 354 3.55 10.99 -7.18
C GLU A 354 2.45 11.92 -7.67
N CYS A 355 2.15 11.79 -8.95
CA CYS A 355 0.94 12.34 -9.54
C CYS A 355 0.21 11.24 -10.30
N ARG A 356 -0.81 11.58 -11.07
CA ARG A 356 -1.59 10.59 -11.84
C ARG A 356 -0.81 9.96 -12.99
N GLU A 357 0.22 10.64 -13.49
CA GLU A 357 0.96 10.22 -14.69
C GLU A 357 2.41 9.80 -14.39
N SER A 358 2.99 10.22 -13.27
CA SER A 358 4.40 9.92 -12.96
C SER A 358 4.67 9.71 -11.47
N ARG A 359 5.82 9.09 -11.17
CA ARG A 359 6.44 9.06 -9.85
C ARG A 359 7.89 9.49 -9.97
N LEU A 360 8.37 10.24 -8.99
CA LEU A 360 9.74 10.73 -8.91
C LEU A 360 10.24 10.53 -7.48
N THR A 361 11.53 10.27 -7.33
CA THR A 361 12.20 10.19 -6.04
C THR A 361 13.24 11.31 -5.96
N GLU A 362 13.52 11.81 -4.76
CA GLU A 362 14.50 12.88 -4.54
C GLU A 362 15.88 12.52 -5.08
N ASP A 363 16.26 11.24 -4.93
CA ASP A 363 17.52 10.75 -5.46
C ASP A 363 17.57 10.55 -6.97
N GLY A 364 16.50 10.85 -7.71
CA GLY A 364 16.47 10.79 -9.18
C GLY A 364 16.43 9.36 -9.74
N VAL A 365 16.31 8.35 -8.87
CA VAL A 365 16.21 6.93 -9.22
C VAL A 365 14.86 6.65 -9.89
N PRO A 366 14.81 6.09 -11.12
CA PRO A 366 13.54 5.70 -11.74
C PRO A 366 12.78 4.69 -10.90
N VAL A 367 11.46 4.90 -10.79
CA VAL A 367 10.56 3.98 -10.08
C VAL A 367 10.44 2.67 -10.85
N GLY A 368 10.42 1.54 -10.15
CA GLY A 368 10.35 0.21 -10.76
C GLY A 368 11.70 -0.37 -11.19
N ALA A 369 12.80 0.36 -11.01
CA ALA A 369 14.16 -0.12 -11.30
C ALA A 369 14.59 -1.37 -10.49
N PHE A 370 13.81 -1.78 -9.48
CA PHE A 370 14.03 -2.99 -8.69
C PHE A 370 13.08 -4.14 -9.07
N GLY A 371 11.98 -3.84 -9.78
CA GLY A 371 11.06 -4.80 -10.33
C GLY A 371 11.65 -5.42 -11.59
N GLY A 372 12.38 -6.53 -11.45
CA GLY A 372 12.70 -7.36 -12.62
C GLY A 372 11.42 -7.71 -13.37
N ALA A 373 11.52 -7.97 -14.68
CA ALA A 373 10.43 -8.22 -15.64
C ALA A 373 9.42 -9.35 -15.30
N GLY A 374 9.37 -9.85 -14.07
CA GLY A 374 8.40 -10.82 -13.56
C GLY A 374 7.88 -10.55 -12.14
N ASN A 375 8.39 -9.52 -11.43
CA ASN A 375 7.82 -9.10 -10.15
C ASN A 375 7.08 -7.79 -10.40
N ALA A 376 5.78 -7.88 -10.68
CA ALA A 376 4.89 -6.74 -10.54
C ALA A 376 5.00 -6.26 -9.08
N GLU A 377 5.86 -5.27 -8.83
CA GLU A 377 5.82 -4.53 -7.58
C GLU A 377 4.38 -4.05 -7.44
N TRP A 378 3.71 -4.50 -6.39
CA TRP A 378 2.33 -4.17 -6.09
C TRP A 378 2.16 -2.65 -6.17
N ASP A 379 1.56 -2.19 -7.27
CA ASP A 379 1.18 -0.80 -7.40
C ASP A 379 -0.23 -0.66 -6.80
N GLU A 380 -0.31 -0.12 -5.58
CA GLU A 380 -1.61 0.23 -5.02
C GLU A 380 -2.34 1.31 -5.84
N ARG A 381 -1.69 1.91 -6.85
CA ARG A 381 -2.46 2.49 -7.94
C ARG A 381 -3.26 1.36 -8.55
N LEU A 382 -4.52 1.31 -8.15
CA LEU A 382 -5.63 1.33 -9.09
C LEU A 382 -5.05 1.78 -10.45
N HIS A 383 -4.86 0.87 -11.43
CA HIS A 383 -4.35 1.16 -12.78
C HIS A 383 -5.33 2.07 -13.56
N PHE A 384 -6.08 2.91 -12.88
CA PHE A 384 -6.92 3.99 -13.33
C PHE A 384 -5.99 5.15 -13.66
N SER A 385 -5.59 5.22 -14.92
CA SER A 385 -5.13 6.48 -15.52
C SER A 385 -6.24 7.52 -15.31
N TYR A 386 -6.10 8.37 -14.29
CA TYR A 386 -6.92 9.55 -14.10
C TYR A 386 -6.33 10.67 -14.99
N PRO A 387 -7.12 11.48 -15.72
CA PRO A 387 -8.56 11.68 -15.61
C PRO A 387 -9.25 10.52 -16.26
N PHE A 388 -10.36 10.12 -15.64
CA PHE A 388 -11.27 9.04 -16.02
C PHE A 388 -11.74 9.11 -17.48
N SER A 389 -10.80 9.03 -18.42
CA SER A 389 -10.95 9.47 -19.79
C SER A 389 -10.88 8.26 -20.72
N GLN A 390 -12.06 7.99 -21.26
CA GLN A 390 -12.32 7.49 -22.61
C GLN A 390 -12.26 5.99 -22.90
N SER A 391 -12.18 5.11 -21.91
CA SER A 391 -12.64 3.72 -22.12
C SER A 391 -13.60 3.30 -21.02
N ARG A 392 -14.90 3.34 -21.35
CA ARG A 392 -16.01 2.76 -20.55
C ARG A 392 -15.92 1.23 -20.46
N SER A 393 -14.89 0.61 -21.03
CA SER A 393 -14.67 -0.84 -21.03
C SER A 393 -13.21 -1.15 -20.71
N ARG A 394 -12.84 -1.08 -19.43
CA ARG A 394 -11.66 -1.81 -18.94
C ARG A 394 -12.12 -3.11 -18.30
N PRO A 395 -11.79 -4.29 -18.85
CA PRO A 395 -12.19 -5.58 -18.29
C PRO A 395 -11.70 -5.83 -16.84
N ASN A 396 -10.67 -5.10 -16.38
CA ASN A 396 -9.93 -5.44 -15.16
C ASN A 396 -10.18 -4.53 -13.94
N PHE A 397 -11.06 -3.52 -14.03
CA PHE A 397 -11.22 -2.52 -12.95
C PHE A 397 -11.63 -3.11 -11.59
N VAL A 398 -12.34 -4.24 -11.61
CA VAL A 398 -12.82 -4.94 -10.42
C VAL A 398 -11.66 -5.51 -9.63
N TRP A 399 -10.66 -6.00 -10.35
CA TRP A 399 -9.50 -6.61 -9.75
C TRP A 399 -8.61 -5.56 -9.10
N ASP A 400 -8.43 -4.42 -9.76
CA ASP A 400 -7.78 -3.26 -9.14
C ASP A 400 -8.46 -2.89 -7.80
N TRP A 401 -9.80 -2.85 -7.77
CA TRP A 401 -10.55 -2.62 -6.51
C TRP A 401 -10.28 -3.71 -5.47
N TYR A 402 -10.24 -4.98 -5.87
CA TYR A 402 -10.04 -6.11 -4.98
C TYR A 402 -8.61 -6.19 -4.42
N ASP A 403 -7.60 -5.89 -5.21
CA ASP A 403 -6.22 -5.76 -4.77
C ASP A 403 -6.09 -4.59 -3.80
N MET A 404 -6.71 -3.45 -4.12
CA MET A 404 -6.78 -2.29 -3.23
C MET A 404 -7.52 -2.61 -1.92
N VAL A 405 -8.64 -3.33 -1.94
CA VAL A 405 -9.34 -3.74 -0.71
C VAL A 405 -8.46 -4.67 0.14
N SER A 406 -7.76 -5.61 -0.48
CA SER A 406 -6.83 -6.52 0.23
C SER A 406 -5.71 -5.74 0.94
N ALA A 407 -5.14 -4.73 0.29
CA ALA A 407 -4.18 -3.82 0.91
C ALA A 407 -4.82 -2.95 2.00
N TYR A 408 -5.98 -2.34 1.72
CA TYR A 408 -6.74 -1.48 2.63
C TYR A 408 -7.10 -2.18 3.94
N THR A 409 -7.59 -3.42 3.89
CA THR A 409 -8.01 -4.14 5.09
C THR A 409 -6.87 -4.53 6.03
N SER A 410 -5.62 -4.46 5.57
CA SER A 410 -4.44 -4.62 6.41
C SER A 410 -4.11 -3.38 7.25
N ARG A 411 -4.72 -2.22 6.93
CA ARG A 411 -4.48 -0.94 7.59
C ARG A 411 -5.30 -0.79 8.86
N GLY A 412 -4.76 -0.03 9.81
CA GLY A 412 -5.42 0.34 11.05
C GLY A 412 -6.53 1.37 10.83
N ILE A 413 -7.63 1.17 11.53
CA ILE A 413 -8.77 2.11 11.57
C ILE A 413 -9.15 2.35 13.03
N THR A 414 -9.22 3.62 13.43
CA THR A 414 -9.48 3.97 14.84
C THR A 414 -10.95 3.77 15.21
N LYS A 415 -11.86 4.28 14.37
CA LYS A 415 -13.29 4.07 14.52
C LYS A 415 -13.71 2.94 13.61
N SER A 416 -14.24 1.89 14.20
CA SER A 416 -14.54 0.67 13.49
C SER A 416 -15.55 0.90 12.34
N TYR A 417 -16.55 1.75 12.58
CA TYR A 417 -17.58 2.14 11.61
C TYR A 417 -17.08 2.87 10.36
N ASP A 418 -15.87 3.46 10.38
CA ASP A 418 -15.32 4.20 9.25
C ASP A 418 -14.86 3.28 8.09
N ARG A 419 -14.98 1.95 8.24
CA ARG A 419 -14.39 0.99 7.32
C ARG A 419 -14.93 1.07 5.88
N LEU A 420 -16.20 1.40 5.69
CA LEU A 420 -16.76 1.70 4.36
C LEU A 420 -16.63 3.19 4.00
N PRO A 421 -16.96 4.14 4.91
CA PRO A 421 -16.74 5.57 4.67
C PRO A 421 -15.33 5.94 4.16
N ALA A 422 -14.28 5.31 4.68
CA ALA A 422 -12.90 5.57 4.29
C ALA A 422 -12.53 5.16 2.85
N LEU A 423 -13.43 4.47 2.14
CA LEU A 423 -13.29 4.14 0.71
C LEU A 423 -14.42 4.74 -0.14
N SER A 424 -15.37 5.45 0.47
CA SER A 424 -16.61 5.89 -0.19
C SER A 424 -16.37 6.83 -1.37
N GLY A 425 -15.38 7.71 -1.28
CA GLY A 425 -14.98 8.62 -2.35
C GLY A 425 -14.37 7.87 -3.53
N LEU A 426 -13.58 6.82 -3.27
CA LEU A 426 -13.06 5.92 -4.31
C LEU A 426 -14.19 5.12 -4.95
N ALA A 427 -15.11 4.57 -4.15
CA ALA A 427 -16.29 3.89 -4.63
C ALA A 427 -17.16 4.79 -5.52
N ASN A 428 -17.38 6.05 -5.13
CA ASN A 428 -18.14 7.01 -5.92
C ASN A 428 -17.46 7.28 -7.26
N ALA A 429 -16.15 7.57 -7.24
CA ALA A 429 -15.40 7.85 -8.45
C ALA A 429 -15.41 6.65 -9.41
N MET A 430 -15.29 5.42 -8.88
CA MET A 430 -15.36 4.21 -9.70
C MET A 430 -16.78 3.94 -10.25
N GLU A 431 -17.82 4.14 -9.45
CA GLU A 431 -19.21 3.99 -9.88
C GLU A 431 -19.55 4.97 -11.00
N GLU A 432 -19.14 6.24 -10.90
CA GLU A 432 -19.33 7.25 -11.95
C GLU A 432 -18.66 6.87 -13.27
N CYS A 433 -17.49 6.22 -13.20
CA CYS A 433 -16.69 5.91 -14.38
C CYS A 433 -17.09 4.61 -15.07
N THR A 434 -17.49 3.62 -14.28
CA THR A 434 -17.83 2.28 -14.76
C THR A 434 -19.33 2.09 -14.97
N GLY A 435 -20.16 2.94 -14.35
CA GLY A 435 -21.62 2.76 -14.28
C GLY A 435 -22.06 1.58 -13.39
N GLN A 436 -21.13 1.01 -12.62
CA GLN A 436 -21.36 -0.20 -11.84
C GLN A 436 -21.91 0.14 -10.45
N LYS A 437 -23.02 -0.50 -10.08
CA LYS A 437 -23.64 -0.29 -8.78
C LYS A 437 -22.73 -0.79 -7.65
N TYR A 438 -22.36 0.11 -6.75
CA TYR A 438 -21.67 -0.22 -5.51
C TYR A 438 -22.62 -0.87 -4.51
N VAL A 439 -22.19 -1.95 -3.86
CA VAL A 439 -23.00 -2.69 -2.89
C VAL A 439 -22.14 -3.18 -1.73
N ALA A 440 -22.18 -2.46 -0.60
CA ALA A 440 -21.50 -2.81 0.66
C ALA A 440 -20.02 -3.24 0.49
N GLY A 441 -19.22 -2.48 -0.26
CA GLY A 441 -17.81 -2.80 -0.50
C GLY A 441 -17.53 -3.67 -1.73
N LEU A 442 -18.58 -4.10 -2.45
CA LEU A 442 -18.50 -4.95 -3.64
C LEU A 442 -19.20 -4.27 -4.83
N TRP A 443 -19.10 -4.90 -6.02
CA TRP A 443 -19.68 -4.39 -7.27
C TRP A 443 -20.78 -5.31 -7.78
N GLY A 444 -21.96 -4.76 -8.10
CA GLY A 444 -23.14 -5.55 -8.47
C GLY A 444 -22.94 -6.55 -9.61
N PHE A 445 -22.30 -6.13 -10.72
CA PHE A 445 -22.05 -7.01 -11.87
C PHE A 445 -21.05 -8.14 -11.56
N HIS A 446 -20.10 -7.90 -10.66
CA HIS A 446 -19.05 -8.87 -10.29
C HIS A 446 -19.25 -9.41 -8.87
N LEU A 447 -20.50 -9.36 -8.38
CA LEU A 447 -20.80 -9.66 -6.99
C LEU A 447 -20.44 -11.10 -6.65
N ALA A 448 -20.69 -12.04 -7.56
CA ALA A 448 -20.34 -13.45 -7.37
C ALA A 448 -18.84 -13.65 -7.05
N TYR A 449 -17.95 -12.96 -7.78
CA TYR A 449 -16.52 -12.96 -7.47
C TYR A 449 -16.25 -12.27 -6.13
N GLY A 450 -16.85 -11.10 -5.90
CA GLY A 450 -16.67 -10.34 -4.68
C GLY A 450 -17.04 -11.10 -3.41
N LEU A 451 -17.98 -12.05 -3.46
CA LEU A 451 -18.38 -12.89 -2.33
C LEU A 451 -17.31 -13.89 -1.89
N LEU A 452 -16.36 -14.22 -2.77
CA LEU A 452 -15.32 -15.23 -2.56
C LEU A 452 -14.11 -14.70 -1.77
N TRP A 453 -14.22 -13.54 -1.12
CA TRP A 453 -13.20 -13.07 -0.20
C TRP A 453 -12.97 -14.09 0.93
N ARG A 454 -11.77 -14.09 1.51
CA ARG A 454 -11.43 -14.92 2.68
C ARG A 454 -10.57 -14.15 3.65
N ARG A 455 -10.52 -14.58 4.91
CA ARG A 455 -9.57 -14.00 5.87
C ARG A 455 -8.11 -14.34 5.53
N SER A 456 -7.20 -13.55 6.08
CA SER A 456 -5.77 -13.90 6.14
C SER A 456 -5.49 -15.00 7.17
N GLU A 457 -4.22 -15.18 7.55
CA GLU A 457 -3.80 -16.18 8.55
C GLU A 457 -4.39 -15.91 9.95
N GLN A 458 -4.89 -14.70 10.23
CA GLN A 458 -5.48 -14.34 11.52
C GLN A 458 -7.02 -14.40 11.48
N TRP A 459 -7.63 -14.84 12.58
CA TRP A 459 -9.08 -14.78 12.77
C TRP A 459 -9.61 -13.34 12.69
N LEU A 460 -10.72 -13.15 12.00
CA LEU A 460 -11.43 -11.88 12.01
C LEU A 460 -12.17 -11.70 13.33
N ARG A 461 -12.44 -10.45 13.67
CA ARG A 461 -13.11 -10.06 14.92
C ARG A 461 -14.42 -9.36 14.61
N LYS A 462 -15.41 -9.55 15.47
CA LYS A 462 -16.63 -8.75 15.40
C LYS A 462 -16.30 -7.29 15.74
N PRO A 463 -16.92 -6.32 15.05
CA PRO A 463 -16.82 -4.93 15.46
C PRO A 463 -17.24 -4.75 16.91
N ALA A 464 -16.44 -4.02 17.69
CA ALA A 464 -16.76 -3.73 19.09
C ALA A 464 -18.08 -2.98 19.24
N ASP A 465 -18.44 -2.20 18.23
CA ASP A 465 -19.56 -1.27 18.29
C ASP A 465 -20.87 -1.81 17.68
N GLY A 466 -20.90 -3.04 17.16
CA GLY A 466 -22.12 -3.69 16.64
C GLY A 466 -22.14 -3.95 15.12
N TYR A 467 -23.34 -3.89 14.52
CA TYR A 467 -23.54 -4.18 13.09
C TYR A 467 -22.97 -3.06 12.21
N ARG A 468 -22.15 -3.40 11.22
CA ARG A 468 -21.56 -2.44 10.26
C ARG A 468 -21.99 -2.65 8.81
N ALA A 469 -22.06 -3.92 8.41
CA ALA A 469 -22.32 -4.36 7.04
C ALA A 469 -22.88 -5.78 7.09
N PRO A 470 -23.61 -6.23 6.05
CA PRO A 470 -24.17 -7.57 6.00
C PRO A 470 -23.08 -8.65 5.93
N SER A 471 -23.36 -9.88 6.37
CA SER A 471 -22.31 -10.92 6.55
C SER A 471 -21.56 -11.30 5.26
N TRP A 472 -22.18 -11.06 4.10
CA TRP A 472 -21.56 -11.28 2.80
C TRP A 472 -20.54 -10.19 2.40
N SER A 473 -20.55 -9.03 3.06
CA SER A 473 -19.56 -7.97 2.86
C SER A 473 -18.30 -8.25 3.68
N TRP A 474 -17.14 -8.03 3.06
CA TRP A 474 -15.83 -8.06 3.73
C TRP A 474 -15.69 -7.01 4.83
N ALA A 475 -16.54 -5.98 4.84
CA ALA A 475 -16.52 -4.93 5.85
C ALA A 475 -17.27 -5.31 7.14
N SER A 476 -18.00 -6.43 7.13
CA SER A 476 -18.79 -6.90 8.28
C SER A 476 -17.95 -7.25 9.51
N LEU A 477 -16.70 -7.67 9.30
CA LEU A 477 -15.75 -8.05 10.33
C LEU A 477 -14.47 -7.20 10.27
N GLU A 478 -13.68 -7.27 11.33
CA GLU A 478 -12.40 -6.61 11.47
C GLU A 478 -11.23 -7.56 11.24
N GLY A 479 -10.24 -7.08 10.50
CA GLY A 479 -9.01 -7.81 10.17
C GLY A 479 -8.70 -7.77 8.67
N ARG A 480 -7.54 -8.32 8.32
CA ARG A 480 -7.07 -8.39 6.94
C ARG A 480 -7.79 -9.52 6.20
N VAL A 481 -8.33 -9.18 5.03
CA VAL A 481 -8.94 -10.14 4.10
C VAL A 481 -8.11 -10.22 2.82
N TYR A 482 -8.25 -11.33 2.11
CA TYR A 482 -7.81 -11.49 0.74
C TYR A 482 -9.04 -11.54 -0.15
N MET A 483 -9.06 -10.66 -1.14
CA MET A 483 -9.98 -10.78 -2.27
C MET A 483 -9.49 -11.85 -3.25
N PRO A 484 -10.35 -12.37 -4.13
CA PRO A 484 -9.93 -13.31 -5.17
C PRO A 484 -8.91 -12.65 -6.11
N GLU A 485 -7.79 -13.32 -6.38
CA GLU A 485 -6.68 -12.76 -7.16
C GLU A 485 -6.89 -12.91 -8.68
N ILE A 486 -6.43 -11.92 -9.45
CA ILE A 486 -6.41 -11.92 -10.93
C ILE A 486 -5.78 -13.21 -11.47
N ALA A 487 -4.60 -13.57 -10.95
CA ALA A 487 -3.84 -14.72 -11.42
C ALA A 487 -4.58 -16.05 -11.21
N THR A 488 -5.48 -16.10 -10.22
CA THR A 488 -6.33 -17.26 -9.98
C THR A 488 -7.59 -17.30 -10.86
N MET A 489 -7.95 -16.19 -11.56
CA MET A 489 -9.26 -16.06 -12.22
C MET A 489 -9.30 -15.46 -13.65
N ALA A 490 -8.25 -14.87 -14.25
CA ALA A 490 -8.16 -14.50 -15.69
C ALA A 490 -6.76 -13.99 -16.16
N PRO A 491 -6.37 -13.94 -17.47
CA PRO A 491 -7.03 -14.46 -18.69
C PRO A 491 -6.20 -15.50 -19.50
N TYR A 492 -5.12 -16.07 -18.96
CA TYR A 492 -4.44 -17.21 -19.62
C TYR A 492 -4.89 -18.55 -18.99
N GLY A 493 -6.14 -18.95 -19.23
CA GLY A 493 -6.61 -20.34 -19.03
C GLY A 493 -7.28 -20.70 -17.70
N ASN A 494 -7.65 -19.74 -16.83
CA ASN A 494 -8.33 -19.97 -15.54
C ASN A 494 -9.71 -19.28 -15.42
N GLU A 495 -10.48 -19.15 -16.51
CA GLU A 495 -11.85 -18.63 -16.40
C GLU A 495 -12.71 -19.55 -15.52
N MET A 496 -13.45 -18.95 -14.59
CA MET A 496 -14.36 -19.64 -13.69
C MET A 496 -15.81 -19.39 -14.13
N GLU A 497 -16.58 -20.46 -14.29
CA GLU A 497 -18.02 -20.42 -14.53
C GLU A 497 -18.75 -20.03 -13.24
N ILE A 498 -19.60 -19.01 -13.28
CA ILE A 498 -20.42 -18.59 -12.14
C ILE A 498 -21.64 -19.53 -12.01
N MET A 499 -21.87 -20.03 -10.81
CA MET A 499 -22.89 -21.04 -10.48
C MET A 499 -24.04 -20.48 -9.65
N ILE A 500 -24.12 -19.16 -9.51
CA ILE A 500 -25.18 -18.45 -8.80
C ILE A 500 -25.81 -17.37 -9.67
N ASP A 501 -27.13 -17.23 -9.55
CA ASP A 501 -27.87 -16.11 -10.13
C ASP A 501 -28.22 -15.12 -9.01
N ILE A 502 -27.77 -13.87 -9.14
CA ILE A 502 -28.16 -12.80 -8.21
C ILE A 502 -29.59 -12.37 -8.55
N VAL A 503 -30.53 -12.64 -7.66
CA VAL A 503 -31.96 -12.33 -7.84
C VAL A 503 -32.25 -10.89 -7.42
N ASP A 504 -31.75 -10.48 -6.26
CA ASP A 504 -31.89 -9.11 -5.76
C ASP A 504 -30.80 -8.80 -4.74
N VAL A 505 -30.41 -7.54 -4.66
CA VAL A 505 -29.46 -7.06 -3.65
C VAL A 505 -29.83 -5.65 -3.19
N HIS A 506 -30.02 -5.52 -1.89
CA HIS A 506 -30.44 -4.29 -1.25
C HIS A 506 -29.54 -3.95 -0.06
N THR A 507 -29.22 -2.67 0.08
CA THR A 507 -28.49 -2.11 1.22
C THR A 507 -29.18 -0.83 1.65
N THR A 508 -29.35 -0.65 2.96
CA THR A 508 -29.92 0.57 3.52
C THR A 508 -28.81 1.38 4.20
N PRO A 509 -28.47 2.58 3.70
CA PRO A 509 -27.46 3.43 4.33
C PRO A 509 -27.87 3.86 5.74
N LEU A 510 -26.89 4.03 6.63
CA LEU A 510 -27.10 4.58 7.96
C LEU A 510 -27.04 6.12 7.94
N GLY A 511 -26.14 6.70 7.15
CA GLY A 511 -25.93 8.15 7.01
C GLY A 511 -26.19 8.65 5.59
N LEU A 512 -25.68 9.85 5.29
CA LEU A 512 -25.88 10.53 4.01
C LEU A 512 -25.20 9.83 2.81
N ASP A 513 -24.12 9.08 3.06
CA ASP A 513 -23.39 8.39 2.01
C ASP A 513 -23.94 6.98 1.74
N PRO A 514 -24.50 6.69 0.56
CA PRO A 514 -24.96 5.35 0.22
C PRO A 514 -23.84 4.30 0.12
N ARG A 515 -22.57 4.74 0.05
CA ARG A 515 -21.37 3.89 -0.04
C ARG A 515 -20.65 3.76 1.30
N GLY A 516 -21.14 4.48 2.31
CA GLY A 516 -20.59 4.52 3.65
C GLY A 516 -21.21 3.49 4.60
N MET A 517 -21.56 3.94 5.81
CA MET A 517 -22.12 3.08 6.85
C MET A 517 -23.48 2.51 6.46
N LEU A 518 -23.76 1.26 6.85
CA LEU A 518 -25.00 0.58 6.53
C LEU A 518 -25.81 0.26 7.78
N ARG A 519 -27.13 0.46 7.71
CA ARG A 519 -28.09 0.05 8.72
C ARG A 519 -28.49 -1.42 8.55
N SER A 520 -28.57 -1.88 7.30
CA SER A 520 -28.90 -3.26 6.95
C SER A 520 -28.50 -3.56 5.50
N GLY A 521 -28.47 -4.84 5.15
CA GLY A 521 -28.34 -5.30 3.77
C GLY A 521 -28.80 -6.74 3.62
N CYS A 522 -29.31 -7.09 2.44
CA CYS A 522 -29.72 -8.43 2.10
C CYS A 522 -29.33 -8.77 0.66
N LEU A 523 -28.94 -10.03 0.45
CA LEU A 523 -28.57 -10.57 -0.84
C LEU A 523 -29.43 -11.80 -1.12
N LYS A 524 -30.33 -11.70 -2.09
CA LYS A 524 -31.14 -12.82 -2.56
C LYS A 524 -30.49 -13.41 -3.80
N LEU A 525 -30.19 -14.70 -3.77
CA LEU A 525 -29.56 -15.40 -4.88
C LEU A 525 -30.16 -16.79 -5.05
N LYS A 526 -29.96 -17.35 -6.24
CA LYS A 526 -30.30 -18.73 -6.58
C LYS A 526 -28.99 -19.49 -6.82
N GLY A 527 -28.87 -20.69 -6.26
CA GLY A 527 -27.68 -21.52 -6.44
C GLY A 527 -27.81 -22.88 -5.77
N LYS A 528 -26.81 -23.74 -5.99
CA LYS A 528 -26.80 -25.09 -5.42
C LYS A 528 -26.27 -25.10 -3.99
N LEU A 529 -27.05 -25.68 -3.08
CA LEU A 529 -26.76 -25.75 -1.66
C LEU A 529 -26.58 -27.21 -1.22
N LYS A 530 -25.60 -27.48 -0.35
CA LYS A 530 -25.46 -28.78 0.34
C LYS A 530 -25.24 -28.60 1.83
N VAL A 531 -25.84 -29.48 2.63
CA VAL A 531 -25.64 -29.50 4.08
C VAL A 531 -24.20 -29.95 4.38
N ALA A 532 -23.52 -29.22 5.25
CA ALA A 532 -22.21 -29.57 5.76
C ALA A 532 -22.32 -30.59 6.91
N ASP A 533 -21.32 -31.46 7.06
CA ASP A 533 -21.29 -32.37 8.21
C ASP A 533 -21.13 -31.58 9.52
N SER A 534 -22.08 -31.77 10.42
CA SER A 534 -22.16 -31.13 11.74
C SER A 534 -21.04 -31.51 12.71
N ARG A 535 -20.24 -32.56 12.44
CA ARG A 535 -19.39 -33.24 13.44
C ARG A 535 -17.94 -32.75 13.55
N VAL A 536 -17.48 -31.83 12.71
CA VAL A 536 -16.04 -31.50 12.67
C VAL A 536 -15.76 -30.17 13.38
N ASP A 537 -15.73 -30.20 14.72
CA ASP A 537 -14.96 -29.21 15.48
C ASP A 537 -13.46 -29.55 15.30
N PRO A 538 -12.64 -28.66 14.72
CA PRO A 538 -11.20 -28.87 14.55
C PRO A 538 -10.43 -29.08 15.87
N ALA A 539 -11.05 -28.82 17.02
CA ALA A 539 -10.51 -29.13 18.35
C ALA A 539 -10.85 -30.55 18.86
N THR A 540 -11.62 -31.35 18.11
CA THR A 540 -12.04 -32.69 18.53
C THR A 540 -10.85 -33.65 18.64
N PRO A 541 -10.66 -34.37 19.77
CA PRO A 541 -9.60 -35.35 19.90
C PRO A 541 -9.70 -36.45 18.82
N GLY A 542 -8.64 -36.62 18.01
CA GLY A 542 -8.60 -37.60 16.92
C GLY A 542 -8.85 -37.02 15.52
N HIS A 543 -9.11 -35.71 15.39
CA HIS A 543 -9.17 -35.04 14.09
C HIS A 543 -7.81 -35.14 13.38
N LYS A 544 -7.78 -35.88 12.26
CA LYS A 544 -6.60 -35.98 11.39
C LYS A 544 -6.59 -34.79 10.44
N ARG A 545 -5.83 -33.74 10.75
CA ARG A 545 -5.42 -32.78 9.71
C ARG A 545 -4.60 -33.53 8.68
N PHE A 546 -4.99 -33.44 7.41
CA PHE A 546 -4.09 -33.90 6.36
C PHE A 546 -2.83 -33.01 6.34
N PRO A 547 -1.63 -33.59 6.22
CA PRO A 547 -0.36 -32.91 6.45
C PRO A 547 0.01 -31.85 5.38
N THR A 548 -0.85 -31.62 4.39
CA THR A 548 -0.55 -30.86 3.17
C THR A 548 -0.50 -29.34 3.39
N TYR A 549 -1.12 -28.79 4.44
CA TYR A 549 -1.21 -27.34 4.65
C TYR A 549 -0.98 -26.89 6.12
N PRO A 550 0.18 -27.16 6.75
CA PRO A 550 0.42 -26.85 8.16
C PRO A 550 0.41 -25.36 8.53
N LYS A 551 0.48 -24.45 7.54
CA LYS A 551 0.46 -22.99 7.75
C LYS A 551 -0.93 -22.37 7.63
N GLU A 552 -1.88 -23.02 6.96
CA GLU A 552 -3.20 -22.44 6.76
C GLU A 552 -4.14 -22.88 7.88
N LEU A 553 -4.81 -21.93 8.55
CA LEU A 553 -5.92 -22.22 9.48
C LEU A 553 -7.19 -22.74 8.76
N ALA A 554 -7.02 -23.36 7.59
CA ALA A 554 -8.07 -24.07 6.89
C ALA A 554 -8.40 -25.36 7.64
N ILE A 555 -9.63 -25.84 7.50
CA ILE A 555 -10.02 -27.16 7.98
C ILE A 555 -10.53 -28.01 6.82
N ASP A 556 -10.33 -29.31 6.94
CA ASP A 556 -10.89 -30.26 5.99
C ASP A 556 -12.42 -30.21 6.07
N PHE A 557 -13.08 -29.95 4.94
CA PHE A 557 -14.53 -30.12 4.85
C PHE A 557 -14.87 -31.51 4.35
N LEU A 558 -15.74 -32.18 5.11
CA LEU A 558 -16.18 -33.54 4.86
C LEU A 558 -17.63 -33.54 4.35
N ASN A 559 -17.98 -34.54 3.56
CA ASN A 559 -19.38 -34.87 3.29
C ASN A 559 -20.00 -35.65 4.46
N CYS A 560 -21.29 -35.98 4.36
CA CYS A 560 -22.02 -36.76 5.37
C CYS A 560 -21.50 -38.18 5.62
N ASN A 561 -20.57 -38.68 4.80
CA ASN A 561 -19.95 -39.99 4.92
C ASN A 561 -18.51 -39.91 5.48
N ASP A 562 -18.10 -38.77 6.05
CA ASP A 562 -16.74 -38.51 6.56
C ASP A 562 -15.64 -38.52 5.46
N GLU A 563 -16.01 -38.34 4.18
CA GLU A 563 -15.05 -38.23 3.08
C GLU A 563 -14.68 -36.77 2.84
N MET A 564 -13.38 -36.49 2.66
CA MET A 564 -12.91 -35.14 2.34
C MET A 564 -13.43 -34.69 0.98
N VAL A 565 -13.98 -33.49 0.94
CA VAL A 565 -14.37 -32.82 -0.30
C VAL A 565 -13.46 -31.62 -0.59
N GLY A 566 -12.87 -30.95 0.42
CA GLY A 566 -11.84 -29.91 0.22
C GLY A 566 -11.47 -29.14 1.48
N LEU A 567 -11.13 -27.84 1.35
CA LEU A 567 -10.73 -26.93 2.42
C LEU A 567 -11.75 -25.80 2.71
N ALA A 568 -12.04 -25.57 3.99
CA ALA A 568 -12.92 -24.52 4.48
C ALA A 568 -12.18 -23.54 5.41
N TYR A 569 -12.47 -22.25 5.24
CA TYR A 569 -11.87 -21.14 5.96
C TYR A 569 -12.99 -20.37 6.67
N PHE A 570 -13.16 -20.61 7.96
CA PHE A 570 -14.08 -19.82 8.77
C PHE A 570 -13.56 -18.39 8.93
N ASP A 571 -14.44 -17.40 8.93
CA ASP A 571 -14.06 -16.00 9.13
C ASP A 571 -13.62 -15.73 10.58
N GLU A 572 -14.33 -16.30 11.53
CA GLU A 572 -14.07 -16.21 12.98
C GLU A 572 -13.71 -17.58 13.56
N LYS A 573 -13.19 -17.62 14.79
CA LYS A 573 -12.95 -18.89 15.49
C LYS A 573 -14.30 -19.59 15.70
N TYR A 574 -14.54 -20.67 14.98
CA TYR A 574 -15.77 -21.43 15.08
C TYR A 574 -15.84 -22.17 16.41
N SER A 575 -16.86 -21.89 17.20
CA SER A 575 -17.25 -22.66 18.38
C SER A 575 -18.50 -23.43 17.99
N GLY A 576 -18.38 -24.75 17.73
CA GLY A 576 -19.45 -25.61 17.23
C GLY A 576 -20.83 -25.22 17.75
N LYS A 577 -21.67 -24.62 16.89
CA LYS A 577 -23.06 -24.35 17.18
C LYS A 577 -23.90 -25.56 16.75
N GLU A 578 -25.04 -25.76 17.38
CA GLU A 578 -25.95 -26.90 17.11
C GLU A 578 -26.54 -26.90 15.68
N ARG A 579 -26.41 -25.80 14.92
CA ARG A 579 -26.99 -25.68 13.57
C ARG A 579 -26.06 -26.25 12.50
N SER A 580 -26.63 -27.08 11.62
CA SER A 580 -25.92 -27.59 10.45
C SER A 580 -25.54 -26.44 9.50
N LEU A 581 -24.26 -26.33 9.20
CA LEU A 581 -23.75 -25.40 8.20
C LEU A 581 -24.14 -25.86 6.79
N HIS A 582 -24.03 -24.96 5.81
CA HIS A 582 -24.33 -25.25 4.42
C HIS A 582 -23.23 -24.71 3.51
N TYR A 583 -22.94 -25.42 2.42
CA TYR A 583 -22.03 -25.00 1.37
C TYR A 583 -22.82 -24.53 0.15
N LEU A 584 -22.51 -23.33 -0.32
CA LEU A 584 -23.04 -22.77 -1.56
C LEU A 584 -21.94 -22.77 -2.63
N GLN A 585 -22.17 -23.43 -3.76
CA GLN A 585 -21.26 -23.37 -4.91
C GLN A 585 -21.44 -22.01 -5.61
N VAL A 586 -20.38 -21.20 -5.67
CA VAL A 586 -20.43 -19.87 -6.30
C VAL A 586 -19.79 -19.86 -7.67
N ALA A 587 -18.66 -20.55 -7.83
CA ALA A 587 -17.96 -20.64 -9.11
C ALA A 587 -17.24 -21.97 -9.27
N ARG A 588 -17.09 -22.47 -10.50
CA ARG A 588 -16.30 -23.69 -10.80
C ARG A 588 -15.43 -23.54 -12.05
N LYS A 589 -14.44 -24.41 -12.21
CA LYS A 589 -13.67 -24.50 -13.46
C LYS A 589 -14.51 -25.23 -14.52
N PRO A 590 -14.73 -24.67 -15.72
CA PRO A 590 -15.55 -25.29 -16.77
C PRO A 590 -15.06 -26.69 -17.17
N MET A 591 -13.74 -26.86 -17.29
CA MET A 591 -13.11 -28.12 -17.72
C MET A 591 -12.79 -29.07 -16.56
N GLU A 592 -12.97 -28.61 -15.32
CA GLU A 592 -12.72 -29.39 -14.10
C GLU A 592 -13.82 -29.10 -13.07
N PRO A 593 -15.06 -29.63 -13.25
CA PRO A 593 -16.19 -29.32 -12.37
C PRO A 593 -15.95 -29.68 -10.89
N SER A 594 -15.02 -30.60 -10.62
CA SER A 594 -14.56 -30.93 -9.27
C SER A 594 -13.76 -29.81 -8.60
N ARG A 595 -13.32 -28.78 -9.35
CA ARG A 595 -12.63 -27.59 -8.84
C ARG A 595 -13.60 -26.41 -8.77
N TRP A 596 -14.05 -26.08 -7.57
CA TRP A 596 -14.98 -25.00 -7.31
C TRP A 596 -14.63 -24.18 -6.06
N HIS A 597 -15.19 -22.98 -6.01
CA HIS A 597 -15.13 -22.01 -4.93
C HIS A 597 -16.54 -21.67 -4.45
N GLY A 598 -16.70 -21.48 -3.14
CA GLY A 598 -18.01 -21.28 -2.55
C GLY A 598 -18.00 -20.61 -1.19
N LEU A 599 -19.19 -20.49 -0.62
CA LEU A 599 -19.43 -19.89 0.69
C LEU A 599 -19.79 -20.95 1.71
N LEU A 600 -19.36 -20.72 2.94
CA LEU A 600 -19.85 -21.41 4.13
C LEU A 600 -20.94 -20.57 4.79
N LEU A 601 -22.12 -21.16 4.95
CA LEU A 601 -23.33 -20.49 5.39
C LEU A 601 -23.88 -21.12 6.69
N GLU A 602 -24.35 -20.28 7.59
CA GLU A 602 -25.06 -20.67 8.81
C GLU A 602 -26.54 -20.25 8.70
N PRO A 603 -27.51 -21.14 8.94
CA PRO A 603 -28.93 -20.79 8.88
C PRO A 603 -29.35 -19.90 10.06
N THR A 604 -30.19 -18.90 9.76
CA THR A 604 -30.85 -18.04 10.75
C THR A 604 -32.14 -18.67 11.27
N ASP A 605 -32.90 -17.92 12.07
CA ASP A 605 -34.24 -18.34 12.53
C ASP A 605 -35.29 -18.21 11.42
N GLU A 606 -35.00 -17.45 10.37
CA GLU A 606 -35.87 -17.27 9.22
C GLU A 606 -35.62 -18.34 8.15
N LYS A 607 -36.71 -18.84 7.56
CA LYS A 607 -36.66 -19.87 6.52
C LYS A 607 -35.89 -19.36 5.29
N ASN A 608 -34.97 -20.18 4.78
CA ASN A 608 -34.11 -19.90 3.63
C ASN A 608 -33.26 -18.62 3.79
N GLN A 609 -33.00 -18.20 5.02
CA GLN A 609 -32.13 -17.07 5.33
C GLN A 609 -30.88 -17.54 6.07
N PHE A 610 -29.73 -17.05 5.62
CA PHE A 610 -28.41 -17.50 6.07
C PHE A 610 -27.50 -16.31 6.39
N ARG A 611 -26.45 -16.58 7.16
CA ARG A 611 -25.29 -15.70 7.35
C ARG A 611 -24.06 -16.36 6.76
N ARG A 612 -23.23 -15.61 6.03
CA ARG A 612 -21.91 -16.06 5.60
C ARG A 612 -21.00 -16.14 6.83
N VAL A 613 -20.33 -17.27 6.99
CA VAL A 613 -19.39 -17.53 8.11
C VAL A 613 -18.01 -17.99 7.63
N GLY A 614 -17.81 -18.07 6.31
CA GLY A 614 -16.52 -18.42 5.73
C GLY A 614 -16.56 -18.67 4.23
N PHE A 615 -15.43 -19.14 3.73
CA PHE A 615 -15.14 -19.49 2.34
C PHE A 615 -14.74 -20.96 2.24
N CYS A 616 -15.04 -21.63 1.12
CA CYS A 616 -14.60 -23.01 0.87
C CYS A 616 -14.13 -23.22 -0.57
N ARG A 617 -13.19 -24.17 -0.75
CA ARG A 617 -12.61 -24.54 -2.04
C ARG A 617 -12.18 -26.00 -2.11
N THR A 618 -12.27 -26.60 -3.29
CA THR A 618 -11.73 -27.94 -3.57
C THR A 618 -10.35 -27.85 -4.19
N GLU A 619 -9.33 -28.51 -3.62
CA GLU A 619 -7.99 -28.44 -4.22
C GLU A 619 -7.50 -29.73 -4.90
N GLU A 620 -7.86 -30.95 -4.47
CA GLU A 620 -7.02 -32.10 -4.86
C GLU A 620 -7.72 -33.46 -5.10
N ILE A 621 -9.05 -33.57 -5.07
CA ILE A 621 -9.74 -34.86 -5.36
C ILE A 621 -10.57 -34.75 -6.65
N PRO A 622 -10.06 -35.22 -7.82
CA PRO A 622 -10.65 -34.92 -9.13
C PRO A 622 -11.84 -35.79 -9.54
N SER A 623 -12.36 -36.67 -8.69
CA SER A 623 -13.13 -37.81 -9.22
C SER A 623 -14.64 -37.57 -9.40
N ARG A 624 -15.27 -36.57 -8.75
CA ARG A 624 -16.72 -36.30 -8.90
C ARG A 624 -17.12 -34.83 -8.72
N ASP A 625 -18.03 -34.37 -9.56
CA ASP A 625 -18.79 -33.11 -9.34
C ASP A 625 -19.73 -33.31 -8.14
N TRP A 626 -19.33 -32.79 -6.98
CA TRP A 626 -20.06 -32.98 -5.73
C TRP A 626 -21.42 -32.28 -5.70
N PHE A 627 -21.66 -31.28 -6.55
CA PHE A 627 -22.93 -30.56 -6.62
C PHE A 627 -23.83 -31.06 -7.77
N ALA A 628 -23.45 -32.13 -8.48
CA ALA A 628 -24.20 -32.63 -9.62
C ALA A 628 -25.65 -33.01 -9.27
N ASP A 629 -25.87 -33.56 -8.07
CA ASP A 629 -27.15 -34.03 -7.53
C ASP A 629 -27.86 -32.99 -6.64
N ALA A 630 -27.30 -31.79 -6.47
CA ALA A 630 -27.95 -30.73 -5.71
C ALA A 630 -28.91 -29.91 -6.60
N ASP A 631 -30.12 -29.70 -6.11
CA ASP A 631 -31.09 -28.78 -6.70
C ASP A 631 -30.69 -27.32 -6.45
N GLU A 632 -31.14 -26.43 -7.33
CA GLU A 632 -30.97 -24.99 -7.12
C GLU A 632 -32.04 -24.45 -6.18
N GLU A 633 -31.62 -23.71 -5.17
CA GLU A 633 -32.50 -23.10 -4.18
C GLU A 633 -32.36 -21.57 -4.21
N ILE A 634 -33.46 -20.87 -3.91
CA ILE A 634 -33.45 -19.43 -3.69
C ILE A 634 -33.27 -19.18 -2.19
N ILE A 635 -32.17 -18.52 -1.85
CA ILE A 635 -31.80 -18.19 -0.47
C ILE A 635 -31.57 -16.69 -0.32
N THR A 636 -31.60 -16.22 0.92
CA THR A 636 -31.24 -14.84 1.30
C THR A 636 -30.07 -14.86 2.26
N ILE A 637 -29.02 -14.09 1.99
CA ILE A 637 -27.88 -13.90 2.90
C ILE A 637 -27.96 -12.49 3.50
N VAL A 638 -27.86 -12.39 4.83
CA VAL A 638 -28.02 -11.14 5.61
C VAL A 638 -26.78 -10.75 6.38
#